data_AF-A0A536SWK4-F1
#
_entry.id   AF-A0A536SWK4-F1
#
_cell.length_a   1.000
_cell.length_b   1.000
_cell.length_c   1.000
_cell.angle_alpha   90.00
_cell.angle_beta   90.00
_cell.angle_gamma   90.00
#
_symmetry.space_group_name_H-M   'P 1'
#
loop_
_entity.id
_entity.type
_entity.pdbx_description
1 polymer ?
#
loop_
_entity_poly.entity_id
_entity_poly.type
_entity_poly.pdbx_seq_one_letter_code
_entity_poly.pdbx_strand_id
1 'polypeptide(L)'
;MAFSPAEIEQRRALAPRPEFPPELPITAKRDEIAQAIRAHQVIIVCGETGSGKTTQLPKICLELGRGIGGLIGHTQPRRIAARATASRIAQELKTELGGAVGYKIRFTDKAGPRSYIKIMTDGILLAETQGDRELRQYDTLIIDEAHERSLNIDFLLGYVKQLLPRRPDLKLVITSATIDAERFSKHFEVDGKAAPVIEVSGRLYPVEVRYHPVESEDDDYDLNEAISDAADELAREGQGDVLVFLPGEREIREAAEALRKHHPPHTEILPLFARLSAEDQERIFKPHGGRRIVLATNVAETSLTVPGIRYVVDTGLARVKRYSYRNKVEQLRVENISQASAKQRAGRCGRVASGVCVRLYAEDEFNSRPAFTDPEVLRSSLANVILRMKSLGLGTVGEFPFIDPPASKAIQDGYALLAELGAVDEANELTEIGRQLARLPVDPRIGRMVLAAKSENAIGEVLVIAAALSVQDPRQRPSEHAAAADEAQKRFNDEKSDFLSWLKLWKFFEEALEHRKSSRKLHEACRGHFLSFNRMREWRDIHGQLNELVAELGWRVSETPATYEQVHRALLAGLLGNVGMKTEEGNYLGARGIRFWIHPGSGVRRKAGPWVMAAELTETTRLYARCVATLSPEWLESIGAHLIRRHQYEPHWEKQPARVAAFERGTLYGLLLYAKRRVHYGPMDPAESRKIFIRQALVGGDYDTRAPFFLHNRRLIREIEQLEHKSRRPDVLVDEELICAFYESLIPEGIHNGADFDRWRREAESANPKLLFLKREDLMRHEAAGITTVQFPHQLKMAGHSFALDYHHEPGSPRDGVTLTVPLLALNQIDAAKCDWLVPGLAREKITRLAKSLPQKLRHQLGPLSEFVDAFLAANEAQDAPLAQAIARYARRELNLAVPLDAFRPETLPAHLSMNFRVVDEHGRQLAAGRNLAQLRAELGQKAGEQFAELARSDAPAAAKVTAWDFGDLEEVMEIRRGSQTLIGYPGLVDRVDSVSLEVFDSADKAREAHRAGLRRLFMLQLKEQARHIEKNLPGLQAMAVQFTALGDAAELKEQLLAAAFDRACLQEPWPRTRAEFDRRRDEARSRVTLLAQEIARLAGTILAEHAALQKKLQQLSKAFPEPCRDVQEYVSRLLSGRFIERTPYERLRHFPRYLKAAGLRLDKLRADPQRDARLFAEFAPLAARWQRDQARQLKSTSRDPQLEQFRWLLEELRVQLFAQELKTSVPVSVKRLSKMWQTIQR
;
A
#
# COMPACT_ATOMS: atom_id res chain seq x y z
N MET A 1 35.89 -40.11 -19.89
CA MET A 1 36.24 -41.02 -18.79
C MET A 1 37.19 -40.31 -17.84
N ALA A 2 37.04 -40.50 -16.54
CA ALA A 2 37.85 -39.83 -15.51
C ALA A 2 39.24 -40.47 -15.32
N PHE A 3 39.39 -41.74 -15.70
CA PHE A 3 40.60 -42.53 -15.54
C PHE A 3 41.05 -43.14 -16.88
N SER A 4 42.35 -43.32 -17.04
CA SER A 4 42.96 -44.02 -18.17
C SER A 4 42.67 -45.53 -18.11
N PRO A 5 42.76 -46.27 -19.24
CA PRO A 5 42.53 -47.72 -19.24
C PRO A 5 43.40 -48.50 -18.24
N ALA A 6 44.66 -48.10 -18.05
CA ALA A 6 45.57 -48.73 -17.08
C ALA A 6 45.13 -48.47 -15.63
N GLU A 7 44.70 -47.25 -15.31
CA GLU A 7 44.15 -46.91 -13.99
C GLU A 7 42.85 -47.67 -13.71
N ILE A 8 41.98 -47.85 -14.72
CA ILE A 8 40.74 -48.62 -14.57
C ILE A 8 41.03 -50.07 -14.18
N GLU A 9 42.01 -50.72 -14.82
CA GLU A 9 42.36 -52.11 -14.50
C GLU A 9 42.97 -52.23 -13.10
N GLN A 10 43.83 -51.28 -12.72
CA GLN A 10 44.38 -51.23 -11.35
C GLN A 10 43.28 -51.00 -10.31
N ARG A 11 42.33 -50.09 -10.57
CA ARG A 11 41.18 -49.84 -9.70
C ARG A 11 40.28 -51.07 -9.60
N ARG A 12 40.07 -51.80 -10.69
CA ARG A 12 39.30 -53.05 -10.68
C ARG A 12 39.93 -54.10 -9.78
N ALA A 13 41.26 -54.25 -9.83
CA ALA A 13 41.98 -55.20 -8.98
C ALA A 13 41.95 -54.84 -7.49
N LEU A 14 41.87 -53.54 -7.15
CA LEU A 14 41.87 -53.02 -5.77
C LEU A 14 40.48 -52.73 -5.20
N ALA A 15 39.40 -52.95 -5.95
CA ALA A 15 38.05 -52.66 -5.51
C ALA A 15 37.64 -53.59 -4.34
N PRO A 16 37.11 -53.06 -3.22
CA PRO A 16 36.67 -53.90 -2.11
C PRO A 16 35.43 -54.70 -2.51
N ARG A 17 35.34 -55.95 -2.03
CA ARG A 17 34.18 -56.83 -2.27
C ARG A 17 33.09 -56.56 -1.23
N PRO A 18 31.88 -56.15 -1.62
CA PRO A 18 30.81 -55.89 -0.66
C PRO A 18 30.21 -57.15 -0.05
N GLU A 19 29.97 -57.13 1.26
CA GLU A 19 29.16 -58.14 1.99
C GLU A 19 27.79 -57.54 2.34
N PHE A 20 26.70 -58.30 2.26
CA PHE A 20 25.33 -57.81 2.48
C PHE A 20 24.67 -58.49 3.69
N PRO A 21 24.21 -57.73 4.70
CA PRO A 21 23.56 -58.31 5.87
C PRO A 21 22.18 -58.90 5.51
N PRO A 22 21.90 -60.20 5.80
CA PRO A 22 20.66 -60.86 5.41
C PRO A 22 19.42 -60.33 6.14
N GLU A 23 19.59 -59.69 7.30
CA GLU A 23 18.52 -59.13 8.11
C GLU A 23 17.91 -57.84 7.54
N LEU A 24 18.63 -57.14 6.65
CA LEU A 24 18.15 -55.88 6.06
C LEU A 24 17.17 -56.14 4.91
N PRO A 25 15.99 -55.47 4.88
CA PRO A 25 14.99 -55.69 3.84
C PRO A 25 15.49 -55.51 2.40
N ILE A 26 16.38 -54.54 2.16
CA ILE A 26 16.94 -54.30 0.83
C ILE A 26 17.76 -55.48 0.30
N THR A 27 18.37 -56.28 1.17
CA THR A 27 19.21 -57.41 0.77
C THR A 27 18.37 -58.48 0.04
N ALA A 28 17.11 -58.68 0.45
CA ALA A 28 16.19 -59.60 -0.22
C ALA A 28 15.81 -59.16 -1.65
N LYS A 29 15.97 -57.86 -1.96
CA LYS A 29 15.70 -57.25 -3.27
C LYS A 29 16.97 -56.95 -4.07
N ARG A 30 18.14 -57.37 -3.59
CA ARG A 30 19.45 -57.05 -4.21
C ARG A 30 19.53 -57.45 -5.67
N ASP A 31 19.14 -58.68 -6.02
CA ASP A 31 19.25 -59.18 -7.40
C ASP A 31 18.30 -58.44 -8.36
N GLU A 32 17.09 -58.12 -7.90
CA GLU A 32 16.11 -57.31 -8.63
C GLU A 32 16.64 -55.89 -8.89
N ILE A 33 17.20 -55.23 -7.86
CA ILE A 33 17.82 -53.91 -7.98
C ILE A 33 19.03 -53.98 -8.94
N ALA A 34 19.88 -55.00 -8.79
CA ALA A 34 21.07 -55.16 -9.63
C ALA A 34 20.70 -55.34 -11.11
N GLN A 35 19.66 -56.14 -11.40
CA GLN A 35 19.14 -56.32 -12.74
C GLN A 35 18.56 -55.03 -13.31
N ALA A 36 17.82 -54.26 -12.51
CA ALA A 36 17.26 -52.99 -12.93
C ALA A 36 18.33 -51.94 -13.25
N ILE A 37 19.39 -51.82 -12.44
CA ILE A 37 20.54 -50.92 -12.69
C ILE A 37 21.26 -51.28 -14.00
N ARG A 38 21.39 -52.58 -14.31
CA ARG A 38 21.96 -53.02 -15.59
C ARG A 38 21.07 -52.60 -16.76
N ALA A 39 19.78 -52.92 -16.68
CA ALA A 39 18.83 -52.75 -17.78
C ALA A 39 18.41 -51.30 -18.05
N HIS A 40 18.35 -50.44 -17.03
CA HIS A 40 17.80 -49.08 -17.13
C HIS A 40 18.83 -48.03 -16.74
N GLN A 41 18.76 -46.86 -17.38
CA GLN A 41 19.66 -45.74 -17.04
C GLN A 41 19.25 -45.07 -15.72
N VAL A 42 17.95 -44.95 -15.48
CA VAL A 42 17.36 -44.40 -14.25
C VAL A 42 16.54 -45.47 -13.55
N ILE A 43 16.68 -45.59 -12.24
CA ILE A 43 15.79 -46.40 -11.40
C ILE A 43 15.37 -45.62 -10.15
N ILE A 44 14.17 -45.91 -9.64
CA ILE A 44 13.65 -45.37 -8.38
C ILE A 44 13.57 -46.50 -7.37
N VAL A 45 14.15 -46.32 -6.18
CA VAL A 45 14.12 -47.30 -5.10
C VAL A 45 13.37 -46.71 -3.91
N CYS A 46 12.21 -47.26 -3.65
CA CYS A 46 11.31 -46.82 -2.59
C CYS A 46 11.40 -47.75 -1.39
N GLY A 47 11.30 -47.19 -0.20
CA GLY A 47 11.21 -47.98 1.02
C GLY A 47 11.42 -47.12 2.25
N GLU A 48 11.00 -47.58 3.40
CA GLU A 48 11.04 -46.76 4.62
C GLU A 48 12.46 -46.55 5.14
N THR A 49 12.64 -45.52 5.97
CA THR A 49 13.89 -45.31 6.70
C THR A 49 14.25 -46.54 7.53
N GLY A 50 15.49 -47.02 7.43
CA GLY A 50 15.93 -48.24 8.11
C GLY A 50 15.90 -49.51 7.25
N SER A 51 15.33 -49.48 6.04
CA SER A 51 15.33 -50.65 5.14
C SER A 51 16.71 -50.98 4.53
N GLY A 52 17.72 -50.14 4.76
CA GLY A 52 19.09 -50.32 4.27
C GLY A 52 19.42 -49.62 2.94
N LYS A 53 18.49 -48.89 2.31
CA LYS A 53 18.70 -48.19 1.01
C LYS A 53 20.00 -47.40 0.95
N THR A 54 20.14 -46.44 1.85
CA THR A 54 21.28 -45.51 1.92
C THR A 54 22.64 -46.20 2.06
N THR A 55 22.72 -47.32 2.79
CA THR A 55 24.00 -48.00 3.03
C THR A 55 24.29 -49.10 2.01
N GLN A 56 23.26 -49.79 1.50
CA GLN A 56 23.44 -50.95 0.62
C GLN A 56 23.45 -50.60 -0.87
N LEU A 57 22.71 -49.59 -1.34
CA LEU A 57 22.69 -49.21 -2.76
C LEU A 57 24.07 -48.91 -3.36
N PRO A 58 24.94 -48.06 -2.75
CA PRO A 58 26.27 -47.84 -3.28
C PRO A 58 27.14 -49.12 -3.30
N LYS A 59 26.91 -50.07 -2.38
CA LYS A 59 27.58 -51.38 -2.36
C LYS A 59 27.09 -52.27 -3.51
N ILE A 60 25.79 -52.30 -3.80
CA ILE A 60 25.22 -53.00 -4.97
C ILE A 60 25.81 -52.39 -6.27
N CYS A 61 25.88 -51.06 -6.37
CA CYS A 61 26.50 -50.41 -7.53
C CYS A 61 27.98 -50.82 -7.68
N LEU A 62 28.74 -50.84 -6.58
CA LEU A 62 30.15 -51.24 -6.61
C LEU A 62 30.34 -52.69 -7.05
N GLU A 63 29.48 -53.60 -6.59
CA GLU A 63 29.46 -55.01 -7.05
C GLU A 63 29.25 -55.12 -8.57
N LEU A 64 28.42 -54.23 -9.15
CA LEU A 64 28.19 -54.16 -10.59
C LEU A 64 29.37 -53.55 -11.38
N GLY A 65 30.50 -53.27 -10.72
CA GLY A 65 31.67 -52.64 -11.31
C GLY A 65 31.54 -51.13 -11.52
N ARG A 66 30.54 -50.48 -10.91
CA ARG A 66 30.42 -49.02 -10.89
C ARG A 66 31.40 -48.42 -9.86
N GLY A 67 31.82 -47.18 -10.06
CA GLY A 67 32.85 -46.53 -9.27
C GLY A 67 34.30 -46.94 -9.63
N ILE A 68 34.47 -47.81 -10.63
CA ILE A 68 35.79 -48.19 -11.16
C ILE A 68 36.22 -47.22 -12.26
N GLY A 69 35.38 -46.99 -13.27
CA GLY A 69 35.63 -46.09 -14.40
C GLY A 69 35.34 -44.60 -14.13
N GLY A 70 34.56 -44.33 -13.09
CA GLY A 70 34.35 -43.03 -12.46
C GLY A 70 34.16 -43.21 -10.96
N LEU A 71 33.41 -42.34 -10.30
CA LEU A 71 32.98 -42.49 -8.91
C LEU A 71 31.47 -42.79 -8.83
N ILE A 72 31.06 -43.49 -7.77
CA ILE A 72 29.68 -43.50 -7.30
C ILE A 72 29.48 -42.27 -6.43
N GLY A 73 28.81 -41.25 -6.97
CA GLY A 73 28.42 -40.06 -6.24
C GLY A 73 27.11 -40.30 -5.51
N HIS A 74 27.08 -40.17 -4.20
CA HIS A 74 25.88 -40.41 -3.40
C HIS A 74 25.54 -39.17 -2.60
N THR A 75 24.44 -38.50 -2.95
CA THR A 75 24.04 -37.28 -2.26
C THR A 75 23.20 -37.57 -1.02
N GLN A 76 23.24 -36.63 -0.09
CA GLN A 76 22.51 -36.63 1.18
C GLN A 76 22.08 -35.18 1.48
N PRO A 77 20.85 -34.93 1.97
CA PRO A 77 20.40 -33.57 2.24
C PRO A 77 21.16 -32.90 3.39
N ARG A 78 21.65 -33.69 4.37
CA ARG A 78 22.25 -33.18 5.61
C ARG A 78 23.70 -33.61 5.77
N ARG A 79 24.54 -32.69 6.26
CA ARG A 79 25.98 -32.93 6.50
C ARG A 79 26.23 -34.09 7.48
N ILE A 80 25.45 -34.17 8.55
CA ILE A 80 25.58 -35.22 9.58
C ILE A 80 25.26 -36.59 8.96
N ALA A 81 24.20 -36.67 8.15
CA ALA A 81 23.81 -37.89 7.44
C ALA A 81 24.88 -38.32 6.43
N ALA A 82 25.45 -37.39 5.66
CA ALA A 82 26.57 -37.68 4.74
C ALA A 82 27.77 -38.30 5.46
N ARG A 83 28.21 -37.70 6.56
CA ARG A 83 29.35 -38.21 7.34
C ARG A 83 29.05 -39.57 7.98
N ALA A 84 27.88 -39.73 8.60
CA ALA A 84 27.48 -40.97 9.24
C ALA A 84 27.36 -42.12 8.23
N THR A 85 26.75 -41.85 7.07
CA THR A 85 26.60 -42.81 5.97
C THR A 85 27.96 -43.24 5.42
N ALA A 86 28.87 -42.30 5.15
CA ALA A 86 30.20 -42.62 4.69
C ALA A 86 30.98 -43.48 5.69
N SER A 87 30.93 -43.12 6.98
CA SER A 87 31.56 -43.89 8.04
C SER A 87 30.98 -45.30 8.15
N ARG A 88 29.66 -45.45 8.01
CA ARG A 88 28.98 -46.74 8.08
C ARG A 88 29.33 -47.63 6.90
N ILE A 89 29.31 -47.11 5.67
CA ILE A 89 29.67 -47.87 4.46
C ILE A 89 31.15 -48.26 4.51
N ALA A 90 32.05 -47.37 4.95
CA ALA A 90 33.47 -47.69 5.12
C ALA A 90 33.67 -48.85 6.11
N GLN A 91 32.96 -48.83 7.24
CA GLN A 91 32.97 -49.91 8.23
C GLN A 91 32.45 -51.23 7.65
N GLU A 92 31.33 -51.20 6.93
CA GLU A 92 30.75 -52.41 6.30
C GLU A 92 31.63 -52.98 5.18
N LEU A 93 32.37 -52.14 4.46
CA LEU A 93 33.35 -52.56 3.47
C LEU A 93 34.71 -52.94 4.07
N LYS A 94 34.87 -52.85 5.40
CA LYS A 94 36.12 -53.13 6.12
C LYS A 94 37.30 -52.28 5.57
N THR A 95 37.02 -51.01 5.28
CA THR A 95 38.02 -50.04 4.79
C THR A 95 38.11 -48.81 5.68
N GLU A 96 39.26 -48.12 5.64
CA GLU A 96 39.39 -46.84 6.32
C GLU A 96 38.60 -45.74 5.61
N LEU A 97 37.97 -44.87 6.39
CA LEU A 97 37.25 -43.70 5.88
C LEU A 97 38.25 -42.75 5.17
N GLY A 98 37.99 -42.47 3.90
CA GLY A 98 38.85 -41.73 2.99
C GLY A 98 39.73 -42.60 2.08
N GLY A 99 39.73 -43.92 2.29
CA GLY A 99 40.22 -44.91 1.34
C GLY A 99 39.18 -45.15 0.24
N ALA A 100 38.56 -46.33 0.23
CA ALA A 100 37.57 -46.72 -0.78
C ALA A 100 36.27 -45.92 -0.69
N VAL A 101 35.90 -45.44 0.50
CA VAL A 101 34.73 -44.61 0.74
C VAL A 101 35.18 -43.28 1.31
N GLY A 102 34.87 -42.20 0.60
CA GLY A 102 35.10 -40.83 1.04
C GLY A 102 33.81 -40.07 1.25
N TYR A 103 33.91 -38.90 1.87
CA TYR A 103 32.83 -37.93 1.83
C TYR A 103 33.32 -36.51 1.55
N LYS A 104 32.46 -35.71 0.93
CA LYS A 104 32.68 -34.29 0.70
C LYS A 104 31.43 -33.52 1.11
N ILE A 105 31.54 -32.78 2.20
CA ILE A 105 30.52 -31.85 2.66
C ILE A 105 31.10 -30.44 2.61
N ARG A 106 30.25 -29.42 2.78
CA ARG A 106 30.75 -28.05 2.96
C ARG A 106 31.77 -28.07 4.11
N PHE A 107 32.96 -27.50 3.88
CA PHE A 107 34.09 -27.44 4.81
C PHE A 107 34.86 -28.72 5.13
N THR A 108 34.56 -29.87 4.52
CA THR A 108 35.37 -31.07 4.76
C THR A 108 35.36 -31.96 3.53
N ASP A 109 36.53 -32.21 2.98
CA ASP A 109 36.75 -33.23 1.96
C ASP A 109 37.65 -34.33 2.52
N LYS A 110 37.13 -35.55 2.56
CA LYS A 110 37.87 -36.76 2.88
C LYS A 110 37.82 -37.76 1.72
N ALA A 111 37.38 -37.37 0.54
CA ALA A 111 37.48 -38.21 -0.64
C ALA A 111 38.89 -38.09 -1.24
N GLY A 112 39.50 -39.23 -1.57
CA GLY A 112 40.84 -39.28 -2.16
C GLY A 112 40.84 -39.94 -3.54
N PRO A 113 42.00 -39.99 -4.22
CA PRO A 113 42.14 -40.66 -5.52
C PRO A 113 41.76 -42.15 -5.50
N ARG A 114 41.89 -42.79 -4.32
CA ARG A 114 41.56 -44.21 -4.09
C ARG A 114 40.09 -44.46 -3.76
N SER A 115 39.26 -43.43 -3.71
CA SER A 115 37.83 -43.59 -3.45
C SER A 115 37.10 -44.15 -4.67
N TYR A 116 36.12 -45.00 -4.41
CA TYR A 116 35.15 -45.52 -5.38
C TYR A 116 33.77 -44.91 -5.12
N ILE A 117 33.45 -44.71 -3.84
CA ILE A 117 32.20 -44.11 -3.38
C ILE A 117 32.51 -42.77 -2.72
N LYS A 118 31.82 -41.72 -3.19
CA LYS A 118 31.91 -40.37 -2.61
C LYS A 118 30.53 -39.97 -2.12
N ILE A 119 30.37 -39.96 -0.80
CA ILE A 119 29.15 -39.43 -0.17
C ILE A 119 29.27 -37.91 -0.11
N MET A 120 28.24 -37.16 -0.48
CA MET A 120 28.30 -35.71 -0.45
C MET A 120 26.95 -35.08 -0.14
N THR A 121 26.92 -33.80 0.16
CA THR A 121 25.65 -33.08 0.21
C THR A 121 25.18 -32.69 -1.20
N ASP A 122 23.87 -32.55 -1.40
CA ASP A 122 23.30 -32.14 -2.70
C ASP A 122 23.95 -30.85 -3.23
N GLY A 123 24.15 -29.87 -2.35
CA GLY A 123 24.80 -28.61 -2.70
C GLY A 123 26.26 -28.74 -3.16
N ILE A 124 26.98 -29.80 -2.76
CA ILE A 124 28.35 -30.08 -3.21
C ILE A 124 28.34 -30.63 -4.63
N LEU A 125 27.47 -31.61 -4.92
CA LEU A 125 27.32 -32.11 -6.29
C LEU A 125 26.91 -30.98 -7.23
N LEU A 126 25.98 -30.14 -6.79
CA LEU A 126 25.56 -28.96 -7.56
C LEU A 126 26.71 -27.97 -7.78
N ALA A 127 27.57 -27.73 -6.78
CA ALA A 127 28.74 -26.86 -6.96
C ALA A 127 29.74 -27.43 -7.97
N GLU A 128 29.92 -28.75 -8.01
CA GLU A 128 30.83 -29.41 -8.96
C GLU A 128 30.39 -29.25 -10.43
N THR A 129 29.09 -29.07 -10.70
CA THR A 129 28.58 -28.78 -12.06
C THR A 129 29.16 -27.51 -12.69
N GLN A 130 29.68 -26.57 -11.88
CA GLN A 130 30.31 -25.35 -12.37
C GLN A 130 31.66 -25.61 -13.04
N GLY A 131 32.46 -26.51 -12.45
CA GLY A 131 33.77 -26.92 -12.98
C GLY A 131 33.68 -28.11 -13.95
N ASP A 132 32.72 -29.01 -13.74
CA ASP A 132 32.50 -30.21 -14.53
C ASP A 132 31.03 -30.31 -14.95
N ARG A 133 30.68 -29.61 -16.03
CA ARG A 133 29.30 -29.53 -16.58
C ARG A 133 28.74 -30.86 -17.10
N GLU A 134 29.59 -31.87 -17.27
CA GLU A 134 29.12 -33.19 -17.70
C GLU A 134 29.20 -34.20 -16.56
N LEU A 135 29.66 -33.80 -15.37
CA LEU A 135 29.88 -34.68 -14.23
C LEU A 135 30.71 -35.92 -14.63
N ARG A 136 31.77 -35.71 -15.41
CA ARG A 136 32.66 -36.75 -15.95
C ARG A 136 33.38 -37.53 -14.86
N GLN A 137 33.53 -36.95 -13.66
CA GLN A 137 34.09 -37.65 -12.51
C GLN A 137 33.21 -38.84 -12.04
N TYR A 138 31.93 -38.86 -12.38
CA TYR A 138 30.96 -39.86 -11.93
C TYR A 138 30.50 -40.79 -13.05
N ASP A 139 30.37 -42.08 -12.72
CA ASP A 139 29.71 -43.08 -13.58
C ASP A 139 28.31 -43.46 -13.05
N THR A 140 28.05 -43.17 -11.78
CA THR A 140 26.78 -43.46 -11.09
C THR A 140 26.48 -42.35 -10.10
N LEU A 141 25.25 -41.85 -10.12
CA LEU A 141 24.73 -40.93 -9.12
C LEU A 141 23.58 -41.59 -8.34
N ILE A 142 23.62 -41.44 -7.03
CA ILE A 142 22.56 -41.82 -6.11
C ILE A 142 22.05 -40.55 -5.46
N ILE A 143 20.81 -40.14 -5.77
CA ILE A 143 20.14 -39.01 -5.14
C ILE A 143 19.24 -39.58 -4.05
N ASP A 144 19.73 -39.52 -2.81
CA ASP A 144 19.06 -40.13 -1.66
C ASP A 144 18.08 -39.15 -1.00
N GLU A 145 17.06 -39.68 -0.32
CA GLU A 145 16.08 -38.89 0.43
C GLU A 145 15.34 -37.85 -0.45
N ALA A 146 15.07 -38.19 -1.72
CA ALA A 146 14.46 -37.26 -2.68
C ALA A 146 13.07 -36.75 -2.24
N HIS A 147 12.40 -37.47 -1.34
CA HIS A 147 11.16 -37.07 -0.69
C HIS A 147 11.27 -35.81 0.18
N GLU A 148 12.47 -35.37 0.60
CA GLU A 148 12.63 -34.07 1.27
C GLU A 148 12.32 -32.90 0.33
N ARG A 149 12.36 -33.11 -1.00
CA ARG A 149 12.02 -32.13 -2.04
C ARG A 149 12.67 -30.76 -1.80
N SER A 150 13.95 -30.79 -1.43
CA SER A 150 14.76 -29.60 -1.23
C SER A 150 15.05 -28.93 -2.57
N LEU A 151 15.35 -27.64 -2.53
CA LEU A 151 15.61 -26.87 -3.75
C LEU A 151 16.80 -27.42 -4.54
N ASN A 152 17.83 -27.90 -3.84
CA ASN A 152 19.02 -28.48 -4.48
C ASN A 152 18.71 -29.82 -5.14
N ILE A 153 17.88 -30.66 -4.50
CA ILE A 153 17.47 -31.95 -5.07
C ILE A 153 16.67 -31.74 -6.35
N ASP A 154 15.62 -30.91 -6.30
CA ASP A 154 14.77 -30.63 -7.47
C ASP A 154 15.59 -30.05 -8.63
N PHE A 155 16.55 -29.17 -8.33
CA PHE A 155 17.47 -28.64 -9.34
C PHE A 155 18.38 -29.72 -9.94
N LEU A 156 18.99 -30.56 -9.10
CA LEU A 156 19.86 -31.64 -9.55
C LEU A 156 19.10 -32.64 -10.42
N LEU A 157 17.87 -32.99 -10.07
CA LEU A 157 17.06 -33.91 -10.86
C LEU A 157 16.76 -33.34 -12.24
N GLY A 158 16.37 -32.06 -12.33
CA GLY A 158 16.17 -31.41 -13.63
C GLY A 158 17.46 -31.27 -14.44
N TYR A 159 18.57 -30.96 -13.78
CA TYR A 159 19.88 -30.86 -14.43
C TYR A 159 20.32 -32.21 -14.99
N VAL A 160 20.21 -33.27 -14.19
CA VAL A 160 20.54 -34.63 -14.60
C VAL A 160 19.61 -35.11 -15.71
N LYS A 161 18.30 -34.79 -15.68
CA LYS A 161 17.37 -35.10 -16.77
C LYS A 161 17.85 -34.57 -18.12
N GLN A 162 18.40 -33.35 -18.16
CA GLN A 162 19.00 -32.78 -19.39
C GLN A 162 20.36 -33.40 -19.74
N LEU A 163 21.12 -33.88 -18.75
CA LEU A 163 22.44 -34.49 -18.92
C LEU A 163 22.39 -35.93 -19.43
N LEU A 164 21.44 -36.75 -18.96
CA LEU A 164 21.35 -38.18 -19.25
C LEU A 164 21.36 -38.52 -20.75
N PRO A 165 20.66 -37.78 -21.65
CA PRO A 165 20.75 -38.00 -23.10
C PRO A 165 22.16 -37.80 -23.68
N ARG A 166 23.00 -36.97 -23.04
CA ARG A 166 24.40 -36.71 -23.44
C ARG A 166 25.40 -37.65 -22.77
N ARG A 167 25.02 -38.25 -21.63
CA ARG A 167 25.83 -39.19 -20.84
C ARG A 167 25.10 -40.54 -20.70
N PRO A 168 24.97 -41.32 -21.80
CA PRO A 168 24.30 -42.64 -21.76
C PRO A 168 25.00 -43.64 -20.83
N ASP A 169 26.27 -43.41 -20.50
CA ASP A 169 27.07 -44.20 -19.57
C ASP A 169 26.71 -43.96 -18.09
N LEU A 170 26.21 -42.77 -17.76
CA LEU A 170 25.88 -42.35 -16.41
C LEU A 170 24.59 -43.03 -15.92
N LYS A 171 24.66 -43.72 -14.78
CA LYS A 171 23.49 -44.30 -14.10
C LYS A 171 22.95 -43.37 -13.03
N LEU A 172 21.63 -43.31 -12.88
CA LEU A 172 20.94 -42.56 -11.84
C LEU A 172 20.06 -43.48 -10.99
N VAL A 173 20.27 -43.44 -9.67
CA VAL A 173 19.41 -44.08 -8.68
C VAL A 173 18.78 -42.98 -7.83
N ILE A 174 17.46 -42.95 -7.76
CA ILE A 174 16.71 -42.01 -6.91
C ILE A 174 16.10 -42.81 -5.78
N THR A 175 16.25 -42.36 -4.53
CA THR A 175 15.59 -43.02 -3.40
C THR A 175 14.51 -42.14 -2.78
N SER A 176 13.44 -42.78 -2.30
CA SER A 176 12.35 -42.11 -1.60
C SER A 176 11.84 -42.96 -0.45
N ALA A 177 11.47 -42.31 0.66
CA ALA A 177 10.78 -42.95 1.78
C ALA A 177 9.25 -42.88 1.67
N THR A 178 8.72 -42.16 0.68
CA THR A 178 7.29 -41.95 0.46
C THR A 178 6.86 -42.49 -0.90
N ILE A 179 5.54 -42.68 -1.07
CA ILE A 179 4.89 -43.17 -2.30
C ILE A 179 4.95 -42.12 -3.44
N ASP A 180 5.66 -40.99 -3.29
CA ASP A 180 5.90 -40.01 -4.37
C ASP A 180 6.81 -40.54 -5.51
N ALA A 181 7.07 -41.85 -5.53
CA ALA A 181 7.83 -42.60 -6.51
C ALA A 181 7.34 -42.38 -7.95
N GLU A 182 6.02 -42.30 -8.12
CA GLU A 182 5.38 -42.13 -9.42
C GLU A 182 5.76 -40.80 -10.08
N ARG A 183 5.88 -39.72 -9.30
CA ARG A 183 6.29 -38.41 -9.85
C ARG A 183 7.72 -38.47 -10.36
N PHE A 184 8.63 -39.08 -9.61
CA PHE A 184 10.02 -39.29 -10.06
C PHE A 184 10.09 -40.20 -11.28
N SER A 185 9.33 -41.30 -11.27
CA SER A 185 9.24 -42.25 -12.38
C SER A 185 8.77 -41.59 -13.68
N LYS A 186 7.70 -40.79 -13.61
CA LYS A 186 7.17 -40.01 -14.72
C LYS A 186 8.11 -38.89 -15.16
N HIS A 187 8.77 -38.22 -14.24
CA HIS A 187 9.74 -37.17 -14.56
C HIS A 187 10.89 -37.70 -15.44
N PHE A 188 11.36 -38.92 -15.15
CA PHE A 188 12.41 -39.59 -15.92
C PHE A 188 11.89 -40.47 -17.06
N GLU A 189 10.64 -40.29 -17.51
CA GLU A 189 10.09 -40.99 -18.67
C GLU A 189 10.92 -40.76 -19.94
N VAL A 190 11.16 -41.83 -20.69
CA VAL A 190 11.84 -41.82 -22.00
C VAL A 190 10.98 -42.60 -22.98
N ASP A 191 10.66 -42.00 -24.13
CA ASP A 191 9.84 -42.61 -25.19
C ASP A 191 8.51 -43.23 -24.69
N GLY A 192 7.83 -42.54 -23.76
CA GLY A 192 6.56 -43.02 -23.18
C GLY A 192 6.71 -44.09 -22.10
N LYS A 193 7.93 -44.50 -21.74
CA LYS A 193 8.20 -45.51 -20.70
C LYS A 193 8.74 -44.84 -19.44
N ALA A 194 7.97 -44.97 -18.36
CA ALA A 194 8.35 -44.45 -17.05
C ALA A 194 9.55 -45.23 -16.47
N ALA A 195 10.37 -44.58 -15.65
CA ALA A 195 11.51 -45.23 -15.02
C ALA A 195 11.05 -46.27 -13.96
N PRO A 196 11.65 -47.46 -13.90
CA PRO A 196 11.20 -48.53 -13.01
C PRO A 196 11.27 -48.13 -11.54
N VAL A 197 10.20 -48.44 -10.80
CA VAL A 197 10.11 -48.25 -9.35
C VAL A 197 10.25 -49.62 -8.68
N ILE A 198 11.19 -49.73 -7.73
CA ILE A 198 11.40 -50.94 -6.93
C ILE A 198 11.03 -50.62 -5.49
N GLU A 199 10.05 -51.34 -4.97
CA GLU A 199 9.62 -51.22 -3.58
C GLU A 199 10.37 -52.20 -2.68
N VAL A 200 11.00 -51.64 -1.65
CA VAL A 200 11.67 -52.35 -0.57
C VAL A 200 10.82 -52.18 0.69
N SER A 201 9.88 -53.09 0.87
CA SER A 201 9.01 -53.14 2.04
C SER A 201 9.85 -53.32 3.32
N GLY A 202 9.69 -52.40 4.29
CA GLY A 202 10.35 -52.53 5.59
C GLY A 202 9.76 -53.68 6.41
N ARG A 203 10.50 -54.15 7.42
CA ARG A 203 9.94 -54.89 8.56
C ARG A 203 9.49 -53.88 9.61
N LEU A 204 8.45 -53.10 9.34
CA LEU A 204 7.84 -52.28 10.39
C LEU A 204 6.83 -53.13 11.16
N TYR A 205 6.89 -53.00 12.48
CA TYR A 205 5.84 -53.51 13.34
C TYR A 205 4.58 -52.64 13.18
N PRO A 206 3.38 -53.22 13.32
CA PRO A 206 2.14 -52.46 13.21
C PRO A 206 2.09 -51.32 14.23
N VAL A 207 1.61 -50.15 13.77
CA VAL A 207 1.38 -48.97 14.60
C VAL A 207 -0.12 -48.73 14.74
N GLU A 208 -0.61 -48.72 15.97
CA GLU A 208 -1.98 -48.30 16.27
C GLU A 208 -2.06 -46.77 16.26
N VAL A 209 -3.02 -46.19 15.55
CA VAL A 209 -3.22 -44.72 15.49
C VAL A 209 -4.49 -44.37 16.25
N ARG A 210 -4.38 -43.48 17.23
CA ARG A 210 -5.48 -42.95 18.04
C ARG A 210 -5.64 -41.46 17.79
N TYR A 211 -6.87 -40.98 17.66
CA TYR A 211 -7.18 -39.57 17.43
C TYR A 211 -7.87 -38.99 18.67
N HIS A 212 -7.22 -38.01 19.29
CA HIS A 212 -7.69 -37.29 20.48
C HIS A 212 -7.75 -35.79 20.15
N PRO A 213 -8.79 -35.33 19.43
CA PRO A 213 -8.93 -33.92 19.12
C PRO A 213 -9.03 -33.11 20.42
N VAL A 214 -8.29 -32.00 20.46
CA VAL A 214 -8.38 -31.04 21.58
C VAL A 214 -9.59 -30.14 21.30
N GLU A 215 -10.69 -30.30 22.05
CA GLU A 215 -11.90 -29.46 21.89
C GLU A 215 -11.64 -28.03 22.38
N SER A 216 -12.13 -27.02 21.64
CA SER A 216 -11.96 -25.60 21.96
C SER A 216 -13.31 -24.88 22.05
N GLU A 217 -13.79 -24.60 23.26
CA GLU A 217 -14.91 -23.66 23.47
C GLU A 217 -14.46 -22.32 24.07
N ASP A 218 -13.28 -22.24 24.69
CA ASP A 218 -12.70 -21.01 25.25
C ASP A 218 -11.26 -20.78 24.74
N ASP A 219 -10.85 -19.50 24.58
CA ASP A 219 -9.54 -19.05 24.05
C ASP A 219 -8.29 -19.53 24.86
N ASP A 220 -8.46 -20.35 25.90
CA ASP A 220 -7.37 -20.95 26.69
C ASP A 220 -7.02 -22.37 26.20
N TYR A 221 -6.20 -22.37 25.15
CA TYR A 221 -5.62 -23.53 24.46
C TYR A 221 -4.65 -24.31 25.36
N ASP A 222 -5.07 -25.34 26.12
CA ASP A 222 -4.11 -26.17 26.88
C ASP A 222 -3.63 -27.43 26.13
N LEU A 223 -2.87 -27.19 25.05
CA LEU A 223 -2.11 -28.23 24.34
C LEU A 223 -1.21 -29.04 25.28
N ASN A 224 -0.75 -28.46 26.39
CA ASN A 224 0.20 -29.12 27.28
C ASN A 224 -0.52 -30.12 28.21
N GLU A 225 -1.76 -29.83 28.61
CA GLU A 225 -2.63 -30.80 29.29
C GLU A 225 -2.90 -32.00 28.39
N ALA A 226 -3.31 -31.79 27.14
CA ALA A 226 -3.52 -32.87 26.18
C ALA A 226 -2.26 -33.72 25.91
N ILE A 227 -1.06 -33.10 25.89
CA ILE A 227 0.21 -33.83 25.80
C ILE A 227 0.45 -34.69 27.06
N SER A 228 0.09 -34.18 28.24
CA SER A 228 0.25 -34.88 29.51
C SER A 228 -0.72 -36.07 29.60
N ASP A 229 -1.97 -35.88 29.20
CA ASP A 229 -2.98 -36.94 29.14
C ASP A 229 -2.58 -38.05 28.16
N ALA A 230 -2.10 -37.68 26.98
CA ALA A 230 -1.57 -38.63 26.01
C ALA A 230 -0.36 -39.40 26.56
N ALA A 231 0.54 -38.72 27.28
CA ALA A 231 1.69 -39.37 27.91
C ALA A 231 1.25 -40.37 29.00
N ASP A 232 0.21 -40.06 29.77
CA ASP A 232 -0.37 -40.94 30.78
C ASP A 232 -1.11 -42.14 30.18
N GLU A 233 -1.84 -41.95 29.09
CA GLU A 233 -2.44 -43.05 28.33
C GLU A 233 -1.38 -44.02 27.83
N LEU A 234 -0.37 -43.49 27.13
CA LEU A 234 0.77 -44.27 26.63
C LEU A 234 1.57 -44.91 27.77
N ALA A 235 1.53 -44.30 28.96
CA ALA A 235 2.16 -44.86 30.13
C ALA A 235 1.51 -46.19 30.57
N ARG A 236 0.19 -46.29 30.44
CA ARG A 236 -0.62 -47.47 30.80
C ARG A 236 -0.49 -48.62 29.80
N GLU A 237 -0.15 -48.34 28.54
CA GLU A 237 0.09 -49.36 27.49
C GLU A 237 1.33 -50.24 27.77
N GLY A 238 2.30 -49.72 28.51
CA GLY A 238 3.48 -50.47 28.97
C GLY A 238 4.81 -49.77 28.74
N GLN A 239 5.93 -50.47 28.94
CA GLN A 239 7.26 -49.88 28.84
C GLN A 239 7.61 -49.41 27.41
N GLY A 240 8.41 -48.35 27.33
CA GLY A 240 8.86 -47.75 26.08
C GLY A 240 8.91 -46.23 26.15
N ASP A 241 9.75 -45.62 25.32
CA ASP A 241 9.91 -44.17 25.27
C ASP A 241 8.86 -43.51 24.38
N VAL A 242 8.52 -42.27 24.71
CA VAL A 242 7.55 -41.43 24.00
C VAL A 242 8.29 -40.35 23.22
N LEU A 243 7.94 -40.17 21.95
CA LEU A 243 8.40 -39.07 21.12
C LEU A 243 7.24 -38.10 20.85
N VAL A 244 7.36 -36.85 21.29
CA VAL A 244 6.34 -35.82 21.09
C VAL A 244 6.80 -34.85 20.01
N PHE A 245 6.00 -34.64 18.97
CA PHE A 245 6.30 -33.68 17.91
C PHE A 245 5.68 -32.31 18.18
N LEU A 246 6.50 -31.27 18.23
CA LEU A 246 6.11 -29.88 18.52
C LEU A 246 6.67 -28.91 17.46
N PRO A 247 5.99 -27.78 17.20
CA PRO A 247 6.38 -26.89 16.10
C PRO A 247 7.63 -26.05 16.38
N GLY A 248 8.07 -25.90 17.62
CA GLY A 248 9.19 -25.02 17.95
C GLY A 248 9.78 -25.16 19.35
N GLU A 249 10.88 -24.43 19.59
CA GLU A 249 11.61 -24.44 20.85
C GLU A 249 10.78 -23.91 22.03
N ARG A 250 9.94 -22.90 21.80
CA ARG A 250 9.07 -22.34 22.84
C ARG A 250 8.08 -23.40 23.31
N GLU A 251 7.37 -24.01 22.37
CA GLU A 251 6.36 -25.03 22.63
C GLU A 251 6.97 -26.28 23.30
N ILE A 252 8.19 -26.67 22.90
CA ILE A 252 8.96 -27.74 23.59
C ILE A 252 9.21 -27.42 25.06
N ARG A 253 9.53 -26.17 25.39
CA ARG A 253 9.81 -25.79 26.78
C ARG A 253 8.54 -25.72 27.62
N GLU A 254 7.46 -25.17 27.06
CA GLU A 254 6.15 -25.12 27.71
C GLU A 254 5.64 -26.55 28.02
N ALA A 255 5.71 -27.46 27.04
CA ALA A 255 5.37 -28.86 27.24
C ALA A 255 6.30 -29.57 28.25
N ALA A 256 7.60 -29.27 28.24
CA ALA A 256 8.55 -29.82 29.21
C ALA A 256 8.23 -29.36 30.64
N GLU A 257 7.85 -28.09 30.82
CA GLU A 257 7.48 -27.55 32.11
C GLU A 257 6.17 -28.15 32.62
N ALA A 258 5.16 -28.28 31.76
CA ALA A 258 3.89 -28.92 32.08
C ALA A 258 4.09 -30.39 32.49
N LEU A 259 4.82 -31.17 31.70
CA LEU A 259 5.14 -32.56 32.04
C LEU A 259 5.94 -32.68 33.34
N ARG A 260 6.87 -31.74 33.62
CA ARG A 260 7.58 -31.72 34.90
C ARG A 260 6.65 -31.43 36.08
N LYS A 261 5.68 -30.52 35.92
CA LYS A 261 4.66 -30.23 36.93
C LYS A 261 3.68 -31.40 37.12
N HIS A 262 3.39 -32.14 36.06
CA HIS A 262 2.58 -33.36 36.08
C HIS A 262 3.27 -34.53 36.82
N HIS A 263 4.62 -34.51 36.88
CA HIS A 263 5.45 -35.51 37.57
C HIS A 263 5.17 -36.98 37.16
N PRO A 264 5.27 -37.34 35.87
CA PRO A 264 5.11 -38.73 35.45
C PRO A 264 6.16 -39.63 36.14
N PRO A 265 5.74 -40.76 36.75
CA PRO A 265 6.62 -41.58 37.57
C PRO A 265 7.78 -42.15 36.75
N HIS A 266 8.99 -42.14 37.32
CA HIS A 266 10.22 -42.70 36.74
C HIS A 266 10.52 -42.27 35.28
N THR A 267 10.18 -41.03 34.91
CA THR A 267 10.27 -40.52 33.54
C THR A 267 11.26 -39.36 33.40
N GLU A 268 12.18 -39.47 32.43
CA GLU A 268 13.12 -38.39 32.06
C GLU A 268 12.56 -37.58 30.87
N ILE A 269 12.49 -36.25 30.99
CA ILE A 269 11.96 -35.35 29.95
C ILE A 269 13.11 -34.65 29.24
N LEU A 270 13.29 -34.92 27.95
CA LEU A 270 14.42 -34.44 27.14
C LEU A 270 13.95 -33.62 25.93
N PRO A 271 14.44 -32.38 25.73
CA PRO A 271 14.17 -31.62 24.53
C PRO A 271 15.04 -32.08 23.34
N LEU A 272 14.52 -31.95 22.11
CA LEU A 272 15.24 -32.23 20.86
C LEU A 272 14.89 -31.19 19.75
N PHE A 273 15.76 -30.19 19.58
CA PHE A 273 15.66 -29.21 18.50
C PHE A 273 17.04 -28.78 18.00
N ALA A 274 17.09 -28.25 16.78
CA ALA A 274 18.35 -28.01 16.06
C ALA A 274 19.36 -27.11 16.80
N ARG A 275 18.89 -26.21 17.70
CA ARG A 275 19.77 -25.29 18.43
C ARG A 275 20.42 -25.88 19.69
N LEU A 276 20.04 -27.08 20.12
CA LEU A 276 20.61 -27.72 21.31
C LEU A 276 22.13 -27.90 21.21
N SER A 277 22.80 -28.00 22.36
CA SER A 277 24.22 -28.32 22.41
C SER A 277 24.45 -29.77 21.90
N ALA A 278 25.66 -30.05 21.42
CA ALA A 278 26.01 -31.41 20.98
C ALA A 278 25.90 -32.42 22.13
N GLU A 279 26.29 -32.01 23.34
CA GLU A 279 26.19 -32.83 24.54
C GLU A 279 24.73 -33.16 24.88
N ASP A 280 23.83 -32.18 24.80
CA ASP A 280 22.40 -32.40 25.05
C ASP A 280 21.75 -33.30 23.99
N GLN A 281 22.16 -33.17 22.72
CA GLN A 281 21.71 -34.09 21.67
C GLN A 281 22.23 -35.52 21.90
N GLU A 282 23.49 -35.68 22.31
CA GLU A 282 24.09 -36.98 22.61
C GLU A 282 23.41 -37.69 23.78
N ARG A 283 22.89 -36.96 24.78
CA ARG A 283 22.15 -37.55 25.91
C ARG A 283 20.98 -38.43 25.47
N ILE A 284 20.30 -38.06 24.37
CA ILE A 284 19.16 -38.79 23.82
C ILE A 284 19.57 -40.19 23.30
N PHE A 285 20.84 -40.35 22.91
CA PHE A 285 21.37 -41.61 22.38
C PHE A 285 22.02 -42.51 23.44
N LYS A 286 22.21 -42.01 24.67
CA LYS A 286 22.81 -42.80 25.75
C LYS A 286 21.80 -43.83 26.29
N PRO A 287 22.22 -45.07 26.62
CA PRO A 287 21.34 -46.06 27.26
C PRO A 287 20.72 -45.53 28.56
N HIS A 288 19.52 -45.99 28.89
CA HIS A 288 18.79 -45.64 30.11
C HIS A 288 17.93 -46.81 30.61
N GLY A 289 17.56 -46.79 31.90
CA GLY A 289 16.76 -47.83 32.54
C GLY A 289 15.30 -47.47 32.84
N GLY A 290 14.90 -46.20 32.69
CA GLY A 290 13.53 -45.71 32.93
C GLY A 290 12.79 -45.36 31.64
N ARG A 291 11.67 -44.63 31.73
CA ARG A 291 10.99 -44.08 30.53
C ARG A 291 11.59 -42.72 30.15
N ARG A 292 11.69 -42.43 28.86
CA ARG A 292 11.95 -41.09 28.34
C ARG A 292 10.77 -40.52 27.58
N ILE A 293 10.54 -39.22 27.76
CA ILE A 293 9.70 -38.41 26.88
C ILE A 293 10.62 -37.44 26.16
N VAL A 294 10.78 -37.64 24.85
CA VAL A 294 11.60 -36.80 23.97
C VAL A 294 10.68 -35.80 23.26
N LEU A 295 10.85 -34.51 23.54
CA LEU A 295 10.06 -33.42 22.98
C LEU A 295 10.80 -32.83 21.78
N ALA A 296 10.36 -33.14 20.57
CA ALA A 296 11.12 -32.92 19.35
C ALA A 296 10.42 -32.03 18.32
N THR A 297 11.21 -31.29 17.54
CA THR A 297 10.77 -30.71 16.26
C THR A 297 10.87 -31.77 15.13
N ASN A 298 10.59 -31.39 13.89
CA ASN A 298 10.75 -32.25 12.69
C ASN A 298 12.18 -32.79 12.48
N VAL A 299 13.16 -32.42 13.32
CA VAL A 299 14.50 -33.04 13.36
C VAL A 299 14.42 -34.56 13.54
N ALA A 300 13.44 -35.05 14.31
CA ALA A 300 13.24 -36.49 14.52
C ALA A 300 12.40 -37.18 13.43
N GLU A 301 11.81 -36.42 12.49
CA GLU A 301 10.83 -36.92 11.51
C GLU A 301 11.46 -37.70 10.36
N THR A 302 12.66 -37.34 9.90
CA THR A 302 13.33 -38.01 8.76
C THR A 302 14.70 -38.53 9.17
N SER A 303 15.68 -37.64 9.36
CA SER A 303 17.11 -37.96 9.33
C SER A 303 17.73 -38.43 10.64
N LEU A 304 16.99 -38.44 11.75
CA LEU A 304 17.48 -38.88 13.05
C LEU A 304 16.61 -40.00 13.59
N THR A 305 17.23 -41.11 13.96
CA THR A 305 16.57 -42.24 14.60
C THR A 305 16.82 -42.19 16.10
N VAL A 306 15.83 -41.75 16.86
CA VAL A 306 15.89 -41.82 18.33
C VAL A 306 15.70 -43.29 18.74
N PRO A 307 16.62 -43.88 19.51
CA PRO A 307 16.48 -45.26 19.98
C PRO A 307 15.39 -45.37 21.05
N GLY A 308 14.82 -46.57 21.23
CA GLY A 308 13.88 -46.86 22.33
C GLY A 308 12.45 -46.33 22.16
N ILE A 309 12.16 -45.57 21.10
CA ILE A 309 10.82 -45.02 20.85
C ILE A 309 9.83 -46.14 20.54
N ARG A 310 8.82 -46.27 21.40
CA ARG A 310 7.67 -47.17 21.23
C ARG A 310 6.35 -46.42 21.08
N TYR A 311 6.31 -45.15 21.48
CA TYR A 311 5.11 -44.34 21.41
C TYR A 311 5.38 -42.97 20.80
N VAL A 312 4.38 -42.42 20.10
CA VAL A 312 4.45 -41.09 19.48
C VAL A 312 3.23 -40.27 19.90
N VAL A 313 3.45 -39.00 20.24
CA VAL A 313 2.39 -37.98 20.35
C VAL A 313 2.63 -36.96 19.24
N ASP A 314 1.67 -36.82 18.32
CA ASP A 314 1.75 -35.91 17.18
C ASP A 314 0.77 -34.77 17.36
N THR A 315 1.28 -33.56 17.60
CA THR A 315 0.47 -32.33 17.67
C THR A 315 -0.08 -31.91 16.30
N GLY A 316 0.41 -32.49 15.21
CA GLY A 316 -0.04 -32.16 13.86
C GLY A 316 0.49 -30.84 13.31
N LEU A 317 1.36 -30.14 14.06
CA LEU A 317 1.89 -28.84 13.70
C LEU A 317 3.38 -28.90 13.32
N ALA A 318 3.80 -27.99 12.44
CA ALA A 318 5.20 -27.73 12.14
C ALA A 318 5.43 -26.25 11.83
N ARG A 319 6.62 -25.75 12.15
CA ARG A 319 7.03 -24.40 11.73
C ARG A 319 7.71 -24.46 10.37
N VAL A 320 7.06 -23.88 9.36
CA VAL A 320 7.47 -23.92 7.96
C VAL A 320 7.97 -22.54 7.52
N LYS A 321 9.11 -22.52 6.82
CA LYS A 321 9.64 -21.32 6.18
C LYS A 321 8.93 -21.10 4.85
N ARG A 322 8.36 -19.91 4.65
CA ARG A 322 7.74 -19.45 3.40
C ARG A 322 8.29 -18.10 2.97
N TYR A 323 8.34 -17.88 1.66
CA TYR A 323 8.77 -16.62 1.06
C TYR A 323 7.59 -15.83 0.50
N SER A 324 7.45 -14.57 0.90
CA SER A 324 6.43 -13.68 0.36
C SER A 324 6.99 -12.89 -0.82
N TYR A 325 6.63 -13.28 -2.05
CA TYR A 325 7.07 -12.58 -3.28
C TYR A 325 6.63 -11.12 -3.34
N ARG A 326 5.49 -10.77 -2.69
CA ARG A 326 4.98 -9.40 -2.68
C ARG A 326 5.84 -8.49 -1.82
N ASN A 327 6.19 -8.97 -0.63
CA ASN A 327 6.93 -8.18 0.35
C ASN A 327 8.45 -8.39 0.23
N LYS A 328 8.87 -9.44 -0.48
CA LYS A 328 10.24 -9.95 -0.59
C LYS A 328 10.86 -10.34 0.76
N VAL A 329 10.05 -10.85 1.68
CA VAL A 329 10.46 -11.20 3.06
C VAL A 329 10.21 -12.67 3.36
N GLU A 330 11.00 -13.20 4.29
CA GLU A 330 10.83 -14.54 4.82
C GLU A 330 9.82 -14.55 5.97
N GLN A 331 8.97 -15.56 5.99
CA GLN A 331 7.94 -15.79 6.98
C GLN A 331 8.17 -17.16 7.63
N LEU A 332 8.05 -17.22 8.96
CA LEU A 332 8.10 -18.47 9.72
C LEU A 332 6.72 -18.70 10.34
N ARG A 333 5.91 -19.53 9.68
CA ARG A 333 4.52 -19.81 10.07
C ARG A 333 4.42 -21.18 10.73
N VAL A 334 3.54 -21.30 11.73
CA VAL A 334 3.12 -22.60 12.26
C VAL A 334 1.92 -23.04 11.43
N GLU A 335 2.00 -24.22 10.84
CA GLU A 335 1.00 -24.76 9.91
C GLU A 335 0.76 -26.25 10.20
N ASN A 336 -0.38 -26.76 9.73
CA ASN A 336 -0.69 -28.19 9.77
C ASN A 336 0.26 -28.97 8.87
N ILE A 337 0.72 -30.13 9.34
CA ILE A 337 1.57 -31.04 8.55
C ILE A 337 0.76 -31.75 7.46
N SER A 338 1.46 -32.26 6.43
CA SER A 338 0.84 -33.12 5.41
C SER A 338 0.54 -34.53 5.95
N GLN A 339 -0.31 -35.27 5.23
CA GLN A 339 -0.58 -36.67 5.55
C GLN A 339 0.69 -37.52 5.50
N ALA A 340 1.59 -37.28 4.53
CA ALA A 340 2.88 -37.96 4.43
C ALA A 340 3.75 -37.72 5.66
N SER A 341 3.87 -36.46 6.12
CA SER A 341 4.60 -36.13 7.35
C SER A 341 3.98 -36.80 8.58
N ALA A 342 2.65 -36.78 8.72
CA ALA A 342 1.94 -37.44 9.82
C ALA A 342 2.15 -38.97 9.83
N LYS A 343 2.18 -39.62 8.65
CA LYS A 343 2.51 -41.04 8.51
C LYS A 343 3.97 -41.32 8.88
N GLN A 344 4.91 -40.45 8.48
CA GLN A 344 6.32 -40.57 8.84
C GLN A 344 6.56 -40.40 10.35
N ARG A 345 5.86 -39.47 11.00
CA ARG A 345 5.88 -39.27 12.45
C ARG A 345 5.38 -40.51 13.18
N ALA A 346 4.23 -41.06 12.76
CA ALA A 346 3.69 -42.30 13.31
C ALA A 346 4.66 -43.49 13.12
N GLY A 347 5.30 -43.61 11.95
CA GLY A 347 6.29 -44.66 11.68
C GLY A 347 7.52 -44.65 12.60
N ARG A 348 7.72 -43.61 13.43
CA ARG A 348 8.84 -43.56 14.37
C ARG A 348 8.70 -44.53 15.54
N CYS A 349 7.47 -44.92 15.93
CA CYS A 349 7.26 -45.93 16.98
C CYS A 349 7.21 -47.38 16.48
N GLY A 350 7.03 -47.63 15.18
CA GLY A 350 6.93 -48.98 14.60
C GLY A 350 8.25 -49.67 14.26
N ARG A 351 9.40 -49.15 14.74
CA ARG A 351 10.74 -49.59 14.28
C ARG A 351 11.33 -50.76 15.04
N VAL A 352 11.06 -50.85 16.33
CA VAL A 352 11.67 -51.85 17.23
C VAL A 352 10.65 -52.89 17.66
N ALA A 353 9.41 -52.47 17.89
CA ALA A 353 8.27 -53.31 18.27
C ALA A 353 6.96 -52.60 17.88
N SER A 354 5.82 -53.25 18.08
CA SER A 354 4.50 -52.62 17.90
C SER A 354 4.34 -51.43 18.85
N GLY A 355 3.84 -50.33 18.32
CA GLY A 355 3.76 -49.05 19.02
C GLY A 355 2.41 -48.34 18.81
N VAL A 356 2.17 -47.29 19.58
CA VAL A 356 0.95 -46.47 19.52
C VAL A 356 1.34 -45.04 19.12
N CYS A 357 0.58 -44.45 18.20
CA CYS A 357 0.68 -43.04 17.83
C CYS A 357 -0.62 -42.33 18.18
N VAL A 358 -0.55 -41.39 19.13
CA VAL A 358 -1.64 -40.50 19.50
C VAL A 358 -1.54 -39.22 18.67
N ARG A 359 -2.60 -38.85 17.96
CA ARG A 359 -2.72 -37.61 17.20
C ARG A 359 -3.65 -36.66 17.94
N LEU A 360 -3.16 -35.47 18.28
CA LEU A 360 -3.92 -34.46 19.03
C LEU A 360 -4.84 -33.62 18.12
N TYR A 361 -5.42 -34.26 17.12
CA TYR A 361 -6.29 -33.67 16.10
C TYR A 361 -7.28 -34.72 15.58
N ALA A 362 -8.40 -34.28 15.02
CA ALA A 362 -9.46 -35.18 14.57
C ALA A 362 -9.05 -35.99 13.32
N GLU A 363 -9.66 -37.17 13.15
CA GLU A 363 -9.45 -37.99 11.95
C GLU A 363 -9.92 -37.28 10.67
N ASP A 364 -11.06 -36.57 10.73
CA ASP A 364 -11.53 -35.76 9.60
C ASP A 364 -10.55 -34.64 9.24
N GLU A 365 -9.89 -34.04 10.25
CA GLU A 365 -8.84 -33.06 10.02
C GLU A 365 -7.65 -33.72 9.30
N PHE A 366 -7.21 -34.91 9.73
CA PHE A 366 -6.18 -35.68 9.04
C PHE A 366 -6.54 -35.94 7.56
N ASN A 367 -7.76 -36.39 7.31
CA ASN A 367 -8.23 -36.72 5.95
C ASN A 367 -8.32 -35.49 5.04
N SER A 368 -8.60 -34.31 5.61
CA SER A 368 -8.67 -33.03 4.88
C SER A 368 -7.29 -32.41 4.57
N ARG A 369 -6.21 -32.84 5.24
CA ARG A 369 -4.86 -32.30 5.04
C ARG A 369 -4.30 -32.70 3.66
N PRO A 370 -3.39 -31.88 3.09
CA PRO A 370 -2.75 -32.23 1.82
C PRO A 370 -1.93 -33.52 1.94
N ALA A 371 -1.90 -34.30 0.86
CA ALA A 371 -1.18 -35.57 0.84
C ALA A 371 0.34 -35.41 1.10
N PHE A 372 0.94 -34.36 0.53
CA PHE A 372 2.38 -34.08 0.60
C PHE A 372 2.64 -32.61 0.99
N THR A 373 3.81 -32.36 1.55
CA THR A 373 4.29 -31.00 1.87
C THR A 373 4.76 -30.29 0.60
N ASP A 374 4.49 -28.99 0.47
CA ASP A 374 4.95 -28.19 -0.66
C ASP A 374 6.49 -28.28 -0.83
N PRO A 375 7.00 -28.58 -2.05
CA PRO A 375 8.43 -28.61 -2.30
C PRO A 375 9.07 -27.23 -2.11
N GLU A 376 10.36 -27.20 -1.73
CA GLU A 376 11.04 -25.96 -1.36
C GLU A 376 11.08 -24.93 -2.50
N VAL A 377 11.16 -25.41 -3.75
CA VAL A 377 11.13 -24.57 -4.96
C VAL A 377 9.89 -23.67 -5.06
N LEU A 378 8.77 -24.09 -4.48
CA LEU A 378 7.52 -23.32 -4.49
C LEU A 378 7.38 -22.34 -3.30
N ARG A 379 8.31 -22.36 -2.34
CA ARG A 379 8.21 -21.57 -1.10
C ARG A 379 9.47 -20.80 -0.71
N SER A 380 10.51 -20.83 -1.54
CA SER A 380 11.78 -20.12 -1.36
C SER A 380 12.06 -19.12 -2.49
N SER A 381 13.03 -18.22 -2.29
CA SER A 381 13.52 -17.30 -3.32
C SER A 381 14.27 -18.06 -4.43
N LEU A 382 13.99 -17.72 -5.69
CA LEU A 382 14.60 -18.38 -6.85
C LEU A 382 15.83 -17.65 -7.41
N ALA A 383 16.26 -16.54 -6.81
CA ALA A 383 17.37 -15.75 -7.37
C ALA A 383 18.67 -16.56 -7.53
N ASN A 384 19.05 -17.37 -6.54
CA ASN A 384 20.23 -18.24 -6.63
C ASN A 384 20.08 -19.32 -7.72
N VAL A 385 18.88 -19.86 -7.88
CA VAL A 385 18.56 -20.86 -8.91
C VAL A 385 18.71 -20.25 -10.30
N ILE A 386 18.06 -19.11 -10.54
CA ILE A 386 18.11 -18.37 -11.81
C ILE A 386 19.56 -18.01 -12.16
N LEU A 387 20.32 -17.48 -11.19
CA LEU A 387 21.72 -17.12 -11.37
C LEU A 387 22.56 -18.32 -11.83
N ARG A 388 22.38 -19.47 -11.17
CA ARG A 388 23.06 -20.72 -11.52
C ARG A 388 22.66 -21.23 -12.89
N MET A 389 21.37 -21.25 -13.21
CA MET A 389 20.86 -21.70 -14.52
C MET A 389 21.45 -20.88 -15.66
N LYS A 390 21.42 -19.55 -15.53
CA LYS A 390 21.99 -18.63 -16.51
C LYS A 390 23.49 -18.84 -16.65
N SER A 391 24.22 -19.02 -15.54
CA SER A 391 25.67 -19.26 -15.57
C SER A 391 26.06 -20.58 -16.23
N LEU A 392 25.24 -21.62 -16.04
CA LEU A 392 25.43 -22.95 -16.64
C LEU A 392 24.88 -23.06 -18.08
N GLY A 393 24.06 -22.10 -18.53
CA GLY A 393 23.43 -22.12 -19.84
C GLY A 393 22.28 -23.13 -19.97
N LEU A 394 21.49 -23.32 -18.91
CA LEU A 394 20.43 -24.36 -18.82
C LEU A 394 19.06 -23.93 -19.40
N GLY A 395 19.03 -22.89 -20.22
CA GLY A 395 17.80 -22.34 -20.80
C GLY A 395 16.98 -21.49 -19.82
N THR A 396 15.70 -21.32 -20.12
CA THR A 396 14.79 -20.52 -19.29
C THR A 396 14.23 -21.34 -18.11
N VAL A 397 13.91 -20.66 -17.01
CA VAL A 397 13.41 -21.32 -15.78
C VAL A 397 12.06 -22.00 -16.00
N GLY A 398 11.23 -21.48 -16.91
CA GLY A 398 9.94 -22.09 -17.23
C GLY A 398 10.03 -23.37 -18.05
N GLU A 399 11.09 -23.55 -18.84
CA GLU A 399 11.32 -24.74 -19.68
C GLU A 399 12.18 -25.80 -19.00
N PHE A 400 12.89 -25.41 -17.94
CA PHE A 400 13.73 -26.35 -17.19
C PHE A 400 12.87 -27.42 -16.53
N PRO A 401 13.28 -28.70 -16.62
CA PRO A 401 12.47 -29.81 -16.14
C PRO A 401 12.53 -29.88 -14.60
N PHE A 402 11.80 -29.02 -13.92
CA PHE A 402 11.47 -29.21 -12.51
C PHE A 402 10.38 -30.29 -12.39
N ILE A 403 10.36 -31.02 -11.27
CA ILE A 403 9.25 -31.94 -10.97
C ILE A 403 7.96 -31.14 -10.76
N ASP A 404 8.03 -30.10 -9.94
CA ASP A 404 6.96 -29.13 -9.74
C ASP A 404 7.49 -27.75 -10.16
N PRO A 405 7.07 -27.21 -11.33
CA PRO A 405 7.62 -25.97 -11.85
C PRO A 405 7.20 -24.76 -11.00
N PRO A 406 8.11 -23.80 -10.75
CA PRO A 406 7.78 -22.60 -10.00
C PRO A 406 6.80 -21.69 -10.76
N ALA A 407 5.93 -21.01 -10.02
CA ALA A 407 5.01 -20.05 -10.60
C ALA A 407 5.74 -18.87 -11.28
N SER A 408 5.19 -18.34 -12.37
CA SER A 408 5.80 -17.22 -13.14
C SER A 408 6.12 -15.99 -12.28
N LYS A 409 5.30 -15.71 -11.26
CA LYS A 409 5.53 -14.61 -10.32
C LYS A 409 6.79 -14.80 -9.47
N ALA A 410 7.11 -16.04 -9.07
CA ALA A 410 8.32 -16.35 -8.34
C ALA A 410 9.57 -16.17 -9.22
N ILE A 411 9.47 -16.53 -10.50
CA ILE A 411 10.54 -16.35 -11.49
C ILE A 411 10.81 -14.85 -11.71
N GLN A 412 9.76 -14.05 -11.95
CA GLN A 412 9.87 -12.59 -12.12
C GLN A 412 10.48 -11.92 -10.88
N ASP A 413 10.07 -12.35 -9.68
CA ASP A 413 10.61 -11.83 -8.43
C ASP A 413 12.11 -12.11 -8.28
N GLY A 414 12.54 -13.33 -8.64
CA GLY A 414 13.94 -13.73 -8.65
C GLY A 414 14.79 -12.91 -9.62
N TYR A 415 14.32 -12.69 -10.85
CA TYR A 415 14.98 -11.77 -11.79
C TYR A 415 15.04 -10.33 -11.27
N ALA A 416 13.96 -9.83 -10.67
CA ALA A 416 13.93 -8.51 -10.06
C ALA A 416 14.94 -8.37 -8.90
N LEU A 417 15.19 -9.43 -8.13
CA LEU A 417 16.26 -9.45 -7.14
C LEU A 417 17.65 -9.47 -7.79
N LEU A 418 17.87 -10.25 -8.84
CA LEU A 418 19.14 -10.22 -9.56
C LEU A 418 19.41 -8.85 -10.21
N ALA A 419 18.38 -8.18 -10.74
CA ALA A 419 18.47 -6.83 -11.26
C ALA A 419 18.77 -5.81 -10.15
N GLU A 420 18.15 -5.96 -8.95
CA GLU A 420 18.47 -5.17 -7.75
C GLU A 420 19.98 -5.25 -7.43
N LEU A 421 20.57 -6.45 -7.51
CA LEU A 421 21.98 -6.69 -7.24
C LEU A 421 22.92 -6.25 -8.40
N GLY A 422 22.35 -5.85 -9.54
CA GLY A 422 23.10 -5.56 -10.77
C GLY A 422 23.67 -6.81 -11.45
N ALA A 423 23.15 -8.00 -11.13
CA ALA A 423 23.60 -9.29 -11.67
C ALA A 423 23.04 -9.59 -13.06
N VAL A 424 21.90 -8.99 -13.42
CA VAL A 424 21.30 -9.06 -14.76
C VAL A 424 20.96 -7.68 -15.30
N ASP A 425 20.94 -7.54 -16.63
CA ASP A 425 20.52 -6.34 -17.33
C ASP A 425 19.00 -6.32 -17.63
N GLU A 426 18.53 -5.33 -18.39
CA GLU A 426 17.11 -5.20 -18.78
C GLU A 426 16.61 -6.35 -19.67
N ALA A 427 17.50 -7.04 -20.37
CA ALA A 427 17.20 -8.24 -21.17
C ALA A 427 17.24 -9.53 -20.34
N ASN A 428 17.47 -9.43 -19.01
CA ASN A 428 17.71 -10.54 -18.10
C ASN A 428 18.94 -11.39 -18.44
N GLU A 429 19.94 -10.79 -19.10
CA GLU A 429 21.23 -11.42 -19.37
C GLU A 429 22.25 -11.13 -18.28
N LEU A 430 23.17 -12.07 -18.04
CA LEU A 430 24.16 -11.91 -16.96
C LEU A 430 25.14 -10.79 -17.27
N THR A 431 25.21 -9.83 -16.36
CA THR A 431 26.25 -8.79 -16.34
C THR A 431 27.59 -9.39 -15.88
N GLU A 432 28.66 -8.59 -15.93
CA GLU A 432 29.95 -9.01 -15.36
C GLU A 432 29.86 -9.27 -13.85
N ILE A 433 29.06 -8.46 -13.13
CA ILE A 433 28.73 -8.71 -11.71
C ILE A 433 28.03 -10.07 -11.58
N GLY A 434 27.03 -10.36 -12.43
CA GLY A 434 26.32 -11.63 -12.41
C GLY A 434 27.21 -12.85 -12.61
N ARG A 435 28.15 -12.77 -13.56
CA ARG A 435 29.12 -13.86 -13.82
C ARG A 435 30.06 -14.10 -12.65
N GLN A 436 30.51 -13.04 -11.99
CA GLN A 436 31.38 -13.15 -10.81
C GLN A 436 30.60 -13.69 -9.60
N LEU A 437 29.36 -13.23 -9.40
CA LEU A 437 28.48 -13.73 -8.35
C LEU A 437 28.18 -15.22 -8.47
N ALA A 438 27.96 -15.71 -9.69
CA ALA A 438 27.67 -17.13 -9.93
C ALA A 438 28.80 -18.07 -9.51
N ARG A 439 30.04 -17.57 -9.41
CA ARG A 439 31.20 -18.34 -8.92
C ARG A 439 31.27 -18.45 -7.40
N LEU A 440 30.53 -17.63 -6.67
CA LEU A 440 30.54 -17.62 -5.21
C LEU A 440 29.48 -18.60 -4.65
N PRO A 441 29.84 -19.54 -3.76
CA PRO A 441 28.93 -20.55 -3.22
C PRO A 441 28.11 -20.03 -2.02
N VAL A 442 27.55 -18.83 -2.15
CA VAL A 442 26.74 -18.15 -1.12
C VAL A 442 25.46 -17.56 -1.73
N ASP A 443 24.55 -17.10 -0.87
CA ASP A 443 23.37 -16.36 -1.35
C ASP A 443 23.80 -15.15 -2.20
N PRO A 444 23.12 -14.85 -3.32
CA PRO A 444 23.50 -13.74 -4.21
C PRO A 444 23.63 -12.38 -3.50
N ARG A 445 22.83 -12.11 -2.45
CA ARG A 445 22.97 -10.87 -1.67
C ARG A 445 24.30 -10.84 -0.92
N ILE A 446 24.65 -11.93 -0.25
CA ILE A 446 25.94 -12.07 0.47
C ILE A 446 27.11 -12.02 -0.51
N GLY A 447 27.01 -12.72 -1.64
CA GLY A 447 28.01 -12.66 -2.70
C GLY A 447 28.21 -11.23 -3.22
N ARG A 448 27.12 -10.46 -3.36
CA ARG A 448 27.18 -9.06 -3.78
C ARG A 448 27.87 -8.16 -2.78
N MET A 449 27.73 -8.43 -1.47
CA MET A 449 28.48 -7.73 -0.42
C MET A 449 29.98 -8.02 -0.54
N VAL A 450 30.36 -9.29 -0.66
CA VAL A 450 31.77 -9.71 -0.77
C VAL A 450 32.41 -9.13 -2.04
N LEU A 451 31.67 -9.11 -3.16
CA LEU A 451 32.13 -8.50 -4.40
C LEU A 451 32.28 -6.97 -4.27
N ALA A 452 31.34 -6.28 -3.63
CA ALA A 452 31.44 -4.84 -3.37
C ALA A 452 32.62 -4.49 -2.45
N ALA A 453 32.94 -5.37 -1.50
CA ALA A 453 34.02 -5.18 -0.56
C ALA A 453 35.38 -5.01 -1.25
N LYS A 454 35.55 -5.60 -2.45
CA LYS A 454 36.73 -5.42 -3.29
C LYS A 454 36.91 -3.96 -3.72
N SER A 455 35.87 -3.31 -4.24
CA SER A 455 35.93 -1.90 -4.64
C SER A 455 36.01 -0.94 -3.45
N GLU A 456 35.46 -1.35 -2.31
CA GLU A 456 35.46 -0.56 -1.07
C GLU A 456 36.73 -0.72 -0.23
N ASN A 457 37.63 -1.63 -0.61
CA ASN A 457 38.79 -2.04 0.17
C ASN A 457 38.43 -2.51 1.59
N ALA A 458 37.37 -3.32 1.71
CA ALA A 458 36.80 -3.82 2.96
C ALA A 458 36.62 -5.35 2.99
N ILE A 459 37.40 -6.07 2.17
CA ILE A 459 37.27 -7.53 2.01
C ILE A 459 37.40 -8.24 3.38
N GLY A 460 38.39 -7.89 4.19
CA GLY A 460 38.64 -8.59 5.46
C GLY A 460 37.45 -8.56 6.41
N GLU A 461 36.89 -7.37 6.64
CA GLU A 461 35.73 -7.18 7.51
C GLU A 461 34.46 -7.79 6.92
N VAL A 462 34.23 -7.59 5.62
CA VAL A 462 33.01 -8.09 4.97
C VAL A 462 33.02 -9.61 4.86
N LEU A 463 34.18 -10.26 4.72
CA LEU A 463 34.27 -11.73 4.77
C LEU A 463 33.83 -12.27 6.13
N VAL A 464 34.26 -11.64 7.23
CA VAL A 464 33.82 -12.02 8.59
C VAL A 464 32.31 -11.90 8.73
N ILE A 465 31.74 -10.78 8.25
CA ILE A 465 30.29 -10.52 8.32
C ILE A 465 29.52 -11.48 7.39
N ALA A 466 29.95 -11.66 6.15
CA ALA A 466 29.34 -12.57 5.18
C ALA A 466 29.33 -14.02 5.69
N ALA A 467 30.43 -14.44 6.32
CA ALA A 467 30.52 -15.72 7.01
C ALA A 467 29.52 -15.82 8.17
N ALA A 468 29.37 -14.76 8.98
CA ALA A 468 28.44 -14.72 10.10
C ALA A 468 26.98 -14.83 9.65
N LEU A 469 26.60 -14.13 8.58
CA LEU A 469 25.26 -14.18 7.99
C LEU A 469 24.95 -15.52 7.32
N SER A 470 25.98 -16.34 7.03
CA SER A 470 25.84 -17.65 6.40
C SER A 470 25.71 -18.81 7.39
N VAL A 471 25.86 -18.55 8.70
CA VAL A 471 25.83 -19.57 9.76
C VAL A 471 24.78 -19.25 10.80
N GLN A 472 24.52 -20.23 11.66
CA GLN A 472 23.71 -20.00 12.83
C GLN A 472 24.44 -19.10 13.84
N ASP A 473 23.72 -18.14 14.42
CA ASP A 473 24.25 -17.24 15.44
C ASP A 473 24.94 -18.02 16.59
N PRO A 474 26.24 -17.77 16.86
CA PRO A 474 26.98 -18.42 17.94
C PRO A 474 26.55 -17.94 19.33
N ARG A 475 25.90 -16.78 19.45
CA ARG A 475 25.39 -16.28 20.74
C ARG A 475 24.24 -17.15 21.23
N GLN A 476 24.33 -17.54 22.49
CA GLN A 476 23.31 -18.27 23.21
C GLN A 476 22.63 -17.32 24.18
N ARG A 477 21.31 -17.43 24.30
CA ARG A 477 20.52 -16.69 25.28
C ARG A 477 19.55 -17.64 25.98
N PRO A 478 20.04 -18.51 26.88
CA PRO A 478 19.18 -19.42 27.65
C PRO A 478 18.18 -18.62 28.47
N SER A 479 16.93 -19.06 28.58
CA SER A 479 15.89 -18.25 29.26
C SER A 479 16.19 -18.06 30.74
N GLU A 480 16.67 -19.11 31.42
CA GLU A 480 17.06 -19.09 32.85
C GLU A 480 18.22 -18.12 33.15
N HIS A 481 19.04 -17.83 32.13
CA HIS A 481 20.21 -16.96 32.24
C HIS A 481 20.15 -15.80 31.25
N ALA A 482 18.96 -15.39 30.83
CA ALA A 482 18.78 -14.40 29.77
C ALA A 482 19.45 -13.06 30.12
N ALA A 483 19.26 -12.56 31.35
CA ALA A 483 19.86 -11.31 31.80
C ALA A 483 21.39 -11.39 31.88
N ALA A 484 21.94 -12.52 32.36
CA ALA A 484 23.38 -12.74 32.43
C ALA A 484 24.00 -12.83 31.02
N ALA A 485 23.32 -13.50 30.08
CA ALA A 485 23.73 -13.57 28.69
C ALA A 485 23.72 -12.19 28.02
N ASP A 486 22.66 -11.39 28.24
CA ASP A 486 22.55 -10.03 27.71
C ASP A 486 23.68 -9.14 28.23
N GLU A 487 24.00 -9.18 29.52
CA GLU A 487 25.07 -8.37 30.11
C GLU A 487 26.46 -8.84 29.62
N ALA A 488 26.72 -10.14 29.58
CA ALA A 488 27.99 -10.69 29.08
C ALA A 488 28.23 -10.37 27.60
N GLN A 489 27.18 -10.34 26.78
CA GLN A 489 27.27 -10.07 25.34
C GLN A 489 27.28 -8.57 24.99
N LYS A 490 26.87 -7.71 25.93
CA LYS A 490 26.80 -6.26 25.74
C LYS A 490 28.12 -5.63 25.30
N ARG A 491 29.26 -6.18 25.73
CA ARG A 491 30.61 -5.75 25.31
C ARG A 491 30.85 -5.84 23.80
N PHE A 492 30.13 -6.73 23.11
CA PHE A 492 30.25 -6.91 21.67
C PHE A 492 29.35 -5.95 20.90
N ASN A 493 28.42 -5.26 21.57
CA ASN A 493 27.50 -4.36 20.90
C ASN A 493 28.24 -3.17 20.30
N ASP A 494 27.75 -2.71 19.17
CA ASP A 494 28.12 -1.43 18.59
C ASP A 494 26.92 -0.50 18.62
N GLU A 495 27.17 0.78 18.86
CA GLU A 495 26.09 1.76 19.01
C GLU A 495 25.37 2.06 17.70
N LYS A 496 26.06 1.90 16.57
CA LYS A 496 25.57 2.28 15.24
C LYS A 496 25.33 1.09 14.31
N SER A 497 25.88 -0.09 14.61
CA SER A 497 25.82 -1.24 13.69
C SER A 497 25.93 -2.61 14.35
N ASP A 498 24.86 -3.41 14.28
CA ASP A 498 24.92 -4.83 14.65
C ASP A 498 25.90 -5.63 13.75
N PHE A 499 26.23 -5.13 12.55
CA PHE A 499 27.25 -5.77 11.70
C PHE A 499 28.65 -5.64 12.30
N LEU A 500 28.97 -4.47 12.87
CA LEU A 500 30.25 -4.27 13.56
C LEU A 500 30.30 -5.04 14.89
N SER A 501 29.15 -5.36 15.48
CA SER A 501 29.11 -6.27 16.63
C SER A 501 29.66 -7.66 16.30
N TRP A 502 29.48 -8.13 15.06
CA TRP A 502 30.13 -9.35 14.59
C TRP A 502 31.64 -9.20 14.55
N LEU A 503 32.18 -8.08 14.04
CA LEU A 503 33.63 -7.86 14.02
C LEU A 503 34.23 -7.83 15.44
N LYS A 504 33.54 -7.20 16.40
CA LYS A 504 33.97 -7.17 17.81
C LYS A 504 33.96 -8.57 18.43
N LEU A 505 32.92 -9.35 18.16
CA LEU A 505 32.82 -10.73 18.64
C LEU A 505 33.89 -11.63 18.01
N TRP A 506 34.14 -11.46 16.70
CA TRP A 506 35.18 -12.16 15.96
C TRP A 506 36.57 -11.86 16.53
N LYS A 507 36.88 -10.58 16.71
CA LYS A 507 38.16 -10.13 17.29
C LYS A 507 38.38 -10.73 18.68
N PHE A 508 37.36 -10.71 19.54
CA PHE A 508 37.44 -11.36 20.85
C PHE A 508 37.79 -12.85 20.76
N PHE A 509 37.21 -13.56 19.78
CA PHE A 509 37.46 -14.99 19.61
C PHE A 509 38.84 -15.28 19.04
N GLU A 510 39.31 -14.51 18.05
CA GLU A 510 40.68 -14.64 17.53
C GLU A 510 41.72 -14.32 18.61
N GLU A 511 41.55 -13.26 19.40
CA GLU A 511 42.41 -12.94 20.55
C GLU A 511 42.43 -14.07 21.58
N ALA A 512 41.26 -14.62 21.92
CA ALA A 512 41.15 -15.77 22.83
C ALA A 512 41.83 -17.03 22.27
N LEU A 513 41.89 -17.16 20.94
CA LEU A 513 42.51 -18.28 20.23
C LEU A 513 44.02 -18.11 20.11
N GLU A 514 44.53 -16.90 19.88
CA GLU A 514 45.96 -16.56 19.87
C GLU A 514 46.57 -16.70 21.28
N HIS A 515 45.87 -16.23 22.31
CA HIS A 515 46.33 -16.30 23.69
C HIS A 515 45.98 -17.61 24.41
N ARG A 516 45.45 -18.62 23.67
CA ARG A 516 45.04 -19.88 24.29
C ARG A 516 46.24 -20.67 24.81
N LYS A 517 46.26 -20.94 26.12
CA LYS A 517 47.19 -21.92 26.71
C LYS A 517 46.69 -23.36 26.57
N SER A 518 45.38 -23.58 26.42
CA SER A 518 44.78 -24.90 26.18
C SER A 518 43.38 -24.80 25.57
N SER A 519 42.92 -25.87 24.91
CA SER A 519 41.56 -25.96 24.33
C SER A 519 40.45 -25.75 25.39
N ARG A 520 40.70 -26.19 26.63
CA ARG A 520 39.77 -26.03 27.75
C ARG A 520 39.52 -24.55 28.09
N LYS A 521 40.56 -23.72 28.14
CA LYS A 521 40.42 -22.28 28.43
C LYS A 521 39.62 -21.54 27.38
N LEU A 522 39.74 -21.93 26.11
CA LEU A 522 38.95 -21.35 25.02
C LEU A 522 37.46 -21.71 25.14
N HIS A 523 37.15 -22.96 25.52
CA HIS A 523 35.77 -23.36 25.84
C HIS A 523 35.21 -22.60 27.04
N GLU A 524 36.00 -22.43 28.11
CA GLU A 524 35.62 -21.63 29.28
C GLU A 524 35.37 -20.17 28.92
N ALA A 525 36.22 -19.55 28.08
CA ALA A 525 36.03 -18.18 27.59
C ALA A 525 34.74 -18.02 26.78
N CYS A 526 34.43 -18.98 25.89
CA CYS A 526 33.18 -19.00 25.14
C CYS A 526 31.98 -19.15 26.08
N ARG A 527 32.04 -20.11 27.01
CA ARG A 527 30.97 -20.37 27.98
C ARG A 527 30.69 -19.16 28.88
N GLY A 528 31.73 -18.48 29.36
CA GLY A 528 31.60 -17.26 30.17
C GLY A 528 30.91 -16.10 29.46
N HIS A 529 30.87 -16.11 28.13
CA HIS A 529 30.17 -15.10 27.31
C HIS A 529 28.92 -15.65 26.62
N PHE A 530 28.45 -16.85 27.03
CA PHE A 530 27.30 -17.52 26.42
C PHE A 530 27.45 -17.70 24.90
N LEU A 531 28.63 -18.16 24.46
CA LEU A 531 28.94 -18.45 23.06
C LEU A 531 29.07 -19.95 22.85
N SER A 532 28.47 -20.45 21.76
CA SER A 532 28.67 -21.83 21.32
C SER A 532 30.02 -21.99 20.62
N PHE A 533 30.96 -22.69 21.26
CA PHE A 533 32.28 -22.96 20.67
C PHE A 533 32.19 -23.63 19.28
N ASN A 534 31.28 -24.58 19.10
CA ASN A 534 31.09 -25.27 17.82
C ASN A 534 30.64 -24.32 16.71
N ARG A 535 29.72 -23.38 17.01
CA ARG A 535 29.27 -22.38 16.02
C ARG A 535 30.33 -21.32 15.75
N MET A 536 31.13 -20.95 16.76
CA MET A 536 32.29 -20.08 16.56
C MET A 536 33.33 -20.73 15.64
N ARG A 537 33.61 -22.03 15.83
CA ARG A 537 34.47 -22.80 14.92
C ARG A 537 33.87 -22.87 13.52
N GLU A 538 32.59 -23.20 13.40
CA GLU A 538 31.91 -23.24 12.09
C GLU A 538 32.00 -21.90 11.37
N TRP A 539 31.71 -20.79 12.05
CA TRP A 539 31.87 -19.43 11.52
C TRP A 539 33.29 -19.20 10.98
N ARG A 540 34.31 -19.64 11.73
CA ARG A 540 35.72 -19.53 11.33
C ARG A 540 36.07 -20.37 10.11
N ASP A 541 35.51 -21.58 10.03
CA ASP A 541 35.68 -22.47 8.88
C ASP A 541 35.05 -21.84 7.61
N ILE A 542 33.89 -21.18 7.71
CA ILE A 542 33.31 -20.45 6.56
C ILE A 542 34.22 -19.31 6.13
N HIS A 543 34.68 -18.52 7.10
CA HIS A 543 35.53 -17.36 6.83
C HIS A 543 36.81 -17.80 6.12
N GLY A 544 37.46 -18.86 6.60
CA GLY A 544 38.64 -19.45 5.96
C GLY A 544 38.40 -19.80 4.50
N GLN A 545 37.26 -20.42 4.18
CA GLN A 545 36.90 -20.77 2.80
C GLN A 545 36.59 -19.59 1.91
N LEU A 546 35.82 -18.62 2.42
CA LEU A 546 35.57 -17.42 1.63
C LEU A 546 36.87 -16.68 1.37
N ASN A 547 37.81 -16.68 2.33
CA ASN A 547 39.14 -16.12 2.18
C ASN A 547 40.01 -16.88 1.16
N GLU A 548 40.02 -18.23 1.21
CA GLU A 548 40.68 -19.08 0.22
C GLU A 548 40.12 -18.85 -1.19
N LEU A 549 38.79 -18.83 -1.33
CA LEU A 549 38.12 -18.59 -2.61
C LEU A 549 38.45 -17.19 -3.17
N VAL A 550 38.42 -16.17 -2.32
CA VAL A 550 38.79 -14.79 -2.69
C VAL A 550 40.26 -14.70 -3.11
N ALA A 551 41.15 -15.45 -2.45
CA ALA A 551 42.55 -15.55 -2.83
C ALA A 551 42.74 -16.29 -4.18
N GLU A 552 42.03 -17.39 -4.41
CA GLU A 552 42.01 -18.12 -5.69
C GLU A 552 41.52 -17.23 -6.86
N LEU A 553 40.56 -16.35 -6.58
CA LEU A 553 40.08 -15.34 -7.54
C LEU A 553 41.05 -14.16 -7.71
N GLY A 554 42.19 -14.17 -7.02
CA GLY A 554 43.25 -13.16 -7.10
C GLY A 554 42.92 -11.84 -6.39
N TRP A 555 41.97 -11.84 -5.45
CA TRP A 555 41.59 -10.63 -4.71
C TRP A 555 42.46 -10.51 -3.46
N ARG A 556 42.91 -9.28 -3.16
CA ARG A 556 43.80 -9.00 -2.02
C ARG A 556 43.03 -8.40 -0.86
N VAL A 557 43.32 -8.87 0.35
CA VAL A 557 42.81 -8.29 1.60
C VAL A 557 43.64 -7.05 1.95
N SER A 558 42.99 -5.96 2.33
CA SER A 558 43.65 -4.73 2.77
C SER A 558 44.45 -4.94 4.06
N GLU A 559 45.62 -4.31 4.17
CA GLU A 559 46.39 -4.26 5.42
C GLU A 559 45.84 -3.19 6.38
N THR A 560 45.19 -2.14 5.85
CA THR A 560 44.54 -1.11 6.65
C THR A 560 43.10 -1.50 6.97
N PRO A 561 42.67 -1.40 8.25
CA PRO A 561 41.28 -1.67 8.63
C PRO A 561 40.31 -0.74 7.90
N ALA A 562 39.20 -1.31 7.42
CA ALA A 562 38.19 -0.55 6.70
C ALA A 562 37.42 0.40 7.63
N THR A 563 37.08 1.57 7.11
CA THR A 563 36.22 2.54 7.82
C THR A 563 34.78 2.05 7.91
N TYR A 564 34.00 2.67 8.81
CA TYR A 564 32.56 2.43 8.93
C TYR A 564 31.86 2.50 7.57
N GLU A 565 32.15 3.55 6.79
CA GLU A 565 31.50 3.80 5.50
C GLU A 565 31.85 2.72 4.48
N GLN A 566 33.13 2.34 4.36
CA GLN A 566 33.57 1.30 3.40
C GLN A 566 32.88 -0.04 3.66
N VAL A 567 32.81 -0.47 4.93
CA VAL A 567 32.11 -1.71 5.31
C VAL A 567 30.63 -1.60 4.96
N HIS A 568 29.96 -0.50 5.33
CA HIS A 568 28.52 -0.39 5.16
C HIS A 568 28.09 -0.15 3.71
N ARG A 569 28.90 0.54 2.90
CA ARG A 569 28.70 0.65 1.45
C ARG A 569 28.80 -0.72 0.76
N ALA A 570 29.79 -1.53 1.15
CA ALA A 570 29.91 -2.89 0.64
C ALA A 570 28.69 -3.75 1.01
N LEU A 571 28.26 -3.70 2.28
CA LEU A 571 27.06 -4.42 2.74
C LEU A 571 25.79 -3.94 2.03
N LEU A 572 25.63 -2.63 1.87
CA LEU A 572 24.46 -2.01 1.27
C LEU A 572 24.23 -2.48 -0.18
N ALA A 573 25.29 -2.78 -0.93
CA ALA A 573 25.17 -3.33 -2.28
C ALA A 573 24.37 -4.65 -2.35
N GLY A 574 24.36 -5.47 -1.30
CA GLY A 574 23.53 -6.67 -1.19
C GLY A 574 22.15 -6.44 -0.55
N LEU A 575 21.96 -5.28 0.09
CA LEU A 575 20.84 -4.99 1.00
C LEU A 575 19.98 -3.79 0.55
N LEU A 576 20.06 -3.36 -0.71
CA LEU A 576 19.28 -2.23 -1.23
C LEU A 576 17.76 -2.41 -1.03
N GLY A 577 17.26 -3.65 -1.06
CA GLY A 577 15.86 -3.97 -0.77
C GLY A 577 15.48 -3.95 0.72
N ASN A 578 16.45 -3.90 1.63
CA ASN A 578 16.28 -4.01 3.09
C ASN A 578 16.62 -2.70 3.82
N VAL A 579 16.41 -1.56 3.15
CA VAL A 579 16.60 -0.22 3.72
C VAL A 579 15.28 0.34 4.23
N GLY A 580 15.33 1.23 5.21
CA GLY A 580 14.14 1.94 5.66
C GLY A 580 14.44 3.30 6.29
N MET A 581 13.45 4.18 6.16
CA MET A 581 13.43 5.53 6.70
C MET A 581 12.49 5.60 7.90
N LYS A 582 12.96 6.15 9.01
CA LYS A 582 12.19 6.29 10.25
C LYS A 582 10.97 7.18 10.04
N THR A 583 9.82 6.77 10.57
CA THR A 583 8.57 7.54 10.53
C THR A 583 8.29 8.21 11.88
N GLU A 584 7.29 9.10 11.92
CA GLU A 584 6.82 9.74 13.15
C GLU A 584 6.23 8.74 14.16
N GLU A 585 5.72 7.59 13.70
CA GLU A 585 5.19 6.50 14.55
C GLU A 585 6.31 5.68 15.24
N GLY A 586 7.58 5.96 14.95
CA GLY A 586 8.73 5.23 15.48
C GLY A 586 9.03 3.88 14.82
N ASN A 587 8.26 3.50 13.80
CA ASN A 587 8.58 2.40 12.87
C ASN A 587 9.43 2.90 11.69
N TYR A 588 9.83 2.00 10.79
CA TYR A 588 10.57 2.35 9.58
C TYR A 588 9.73 2.02 8.34
N LEU A 589 9.65 2.98 7.43
CA LEU A 589 9.13 2.81 6.08
C LEU A 589 10.25 2.23 5.20
N GLY A 590 10.11 0.98 4.81
CA GLY A 590 11.02 0.27 3.93
C GLY A 590 10.68 0.39 2.45
N ALA A 591 11.57 -0.18 1.63
CA ALA A 591 11.35 -0.34 0.20
C ALA A 591 9.96 -0.95 -0.08
N ARG A 592 9.27 -0.47 -1.13
CA ARG A 592 7.96 -0.99 -1.56
C ARG A 592 6.83 -0.72 -0.54
N GLY A 593 7.02 0.22 0.38
CA GLY A 593 6.00 0.68 1.32
C GLY A 593 5.77 -0.24 2.52
N ILE A 594 6.65 -1.23 2.75
CA ILE A 594 6.57 -2.09 3.94
C ILE A 594 6.89 -1.29 5.19
N ARG A 595 6.23 -1.60 6.31
CA ARG A 595 6.54 -1.03 7.62
C ARG A 595 7.17 -2.09 8.51
N PHE A 596 8.32 -1.79 9.10
CA PHE A 596 9.03 -2.73 9.98
C PHE A 596 9.56 -2.06 11.24
N TRP A 597 9.88 -2.88 12.25
CA TRP A 597 10.45 -2.46 13.53
C TRP A 597 11.84 -3.07 13.70
N ILE A 598 12.75 -2.36 14.36
CA ILE A 598 14.03 -2.97 14.75
C ILE A 598 13.76 -4.05 15.81
N HIS A 599 14.32 -5.24 15.61
CA HIS A 599 14.15 -6.37 16.53
C HIS A 599 14.57 -5.98 17.96
N PRO A 600 13.83 -6.39 19.01
CA PRO A 600 14.11 -5.98 20.39
C PRO A 600 15.52 -6.31 20.89
N GLY A 601 16.11 -7.39 20.38
CA GLY A 601 17.47 -7.82 20.72
C GLY A 601 18.61 -7.10 19.98
N SER A 602 18.32 -6.12 19.11
CA SER A 602 19.36 -5.32 18.44
C SER A 602 19.91 -4.26 19.38
N GLY A 603 21.25 -4.12 19.43
CA GLY A 603 21.93 -3.09 20.21
C GLY A 603 21.69 -1.68 19.67
N VAL A 604 21.40 -1.57 18.37
CA VAL A 604 21.18 -0.31 17.65
C VAL A 604 19.79 0.26 17.91
N ARG A 605 18.82 -0.54 18.38
CA ARG A 605 17.39 -0.14 18.53
C ARG A 605 17.18 1.23 19.18
N ARG A 606 17.95 1.58 20.22
CA ARG A 606 17.81 2.84 20.95
C ARG A 606 18.46 4.04 20.25
N LYS A 607 19.55 3.80 19.50
CA LYS A 607 20.39 4.85 18.86
C LYS A 607 20.25 4.88 17.34
N ALA A 608 19.31 4.12 16.77
CA ALA A 608 19.09 4.03 15.33
C ALA A 608 18.73 5.40 14.73
N GLY A 609 19.46 5.77 13.68
CA GLY A 609 19.29 7.02 12.95
C GLY A 609 18.03 7.07 12.08
N PRO A 610 17.86 8.15 11.29
CA PRO A 610 16.71 8.33 10.41
C PRO A 610 16.67 7.31 9.26
N TRP A 611 17.82 6.77 8.88
CA TRP A 611 17.93 5.73 7.85
C TRP A 611 18.67 4.53 8.40
N VAL A 612 18.17 3.35 8.06
CA VAL A 612 18.78 2.07 8.45
C VAL A 612 18.80 1.08 7.30
N MET A 613 19.76 0.16 7.35
CA MET A 613 19.75 -1.07 6.57
C MET A 613 19.67 -2.27 7.52
N ALA A 614 19.06 -3.35 7.06
CA ALA A 614 18.96 -4.60 7.80
C ALA A 614 19.51 -5.77 6.96
N ALA A 615 20.18 -6.71 7.60
CA ALA A 615 20.58 -7.95 6.93
C ALA A 615 19.34 -8.73 6.48
N GLU A 616 18.33 -8.80 7.36
CA GLU A 616 17.11 -9.58 7.15
C GLU A 616 15.87 -8.84 7.66
N LEU A 617 14.77 -9.02 6.94
CA LEU A 617 13.42 -8.64 7.36
C LEU A 617 12.61 -9.93 7.54
N THR A 618 12.23 -10.23 8.77
CA THR A 618 11.52 -11.48 9.13
C THR A 618 10.20 -11.18 9.81
N GLU A 619 9.13 -11.80 9.33
CA GLU A 619 7.81 -11.67 9.94
C GLU A 619 7.59 -12.77 10.99
N THR A 620 7.38 -12.35 12.24
CA THR A 620 7.00 -13.24 13.35
C THR A 620 5.66 -12.78 13.94
N THR A 621 5.65 -11.97 15.00
CA THR A 621 4.46 -11.27 15.51
C THR A 621 4.22 -9.95 14.77
N ARG A 622 5.31 -9.34 14.28
CA ARG A 622 5.35 -8.18 13.39
C ARG A 622 6.50 -8.39 12.42
N LEU A 623 6.62 -7.52 11.43
CA LEU A 623 7.80 -7.49 10.56
C LEU A 623 8.97 -6.84 11.30
N TYR A 624 10.00 -7.63 11.60
CA TYR A 624 11.20 -7.16 12.32
C TYR A 624 12.43 -7.13 11.42
N ALA A 625 13.19 -6.04 11.52
CA ALA A 625 14.54 -5.92 10.99
C ALA A 625 15.55 -6.51 11.98
N ARG A 626 16.39 -7.44 11.48
CA ARG A 626 17.43 -8.13 12.24
C ARG A 626 18.80 -7.77 11.67
N CYS A 627 19.79 -7.63 12.56
CA CYS A 627 21.14 -7.15 12.24
C CYS A 627 21.08 -5.81 11.48
N VAL A 628 20.94 -4.73 12.23
CA VAL A 628 20.64 -3.40 11.72
C VAL A 628 21.85 -2.47 11.83
N ALA A 629 22.02 -1.58 10.87
CA ALA A 629 22.94 -0.46 10.98
C ALA A 629 22.31 0.84 10.50
N THR A 630 22.78 1.95 11.07
CA THR A 630 22.46 3.29 10.57
C THR A 630 23.19 3.53 9.25
N LEU A 631 22.56 4.21 8.29
CA LEU A 631 23.18 4.55 7.01
C LEU A 631 22.98 6.02 6.66
N SER A 632 23.82 6.52 5.76
CA SER A 632 23.68 7.85 5.15
C SER A 632 23.00 7.72 3.78
N PRO A 633 21.98 8.55 3.47
CA PRO A 633 21.19 8.42 2.23
C PRO A 633 22.01 8.63 0.95
N GLU A 634 23.15 9.32 1.02
CA GLU A 634 24.06 9.56 -0.11
C GLU A 634 24.67 8.24 -0.64
N TRP A 635 24.84 7.24 0.22
CA TRP A 635 25.35 5.92 -0.19
C TRP A 635 24.33 5.16 -1.03
N LEU A 636 23.03 5.34 -0.76
CA LEU A 636 21.96 4.75 -1.58
C LEU A 636 22.00 5.30 -2.99
N GLU A 637 22.39 6.57 -3.14
CA GLU A 637 22.44 7.20 -4.44
C GLU A 637 23.53 6.63 -5.35
N SER A 638 24.73 6.45 -4.81
CA SER A 638 25.87 5.92 -5.57
C SER A 638 25.71 4.42 -5.85
N ILE A 639 25.32 3.64 -4.85
CA ILE A 639 25.26 2.17 -4.94
C ILE A 639 24.01 1.71 -5.68
N GLY A 640 22.88 2.40 -5.48
CA GLY A 640 21.59 2.09 -6.07
C GLY A 640 21.28 2.87 -7.35
N ALA A 641 22.27 3.50 -7.99
CA ALA A 641 22.07 4.43 -9.11
C ALA A 641 21.18 3.87 -10.24
N HIS A 642 21.33 2.59 -10.59
CA HIS A 642 20.54 1.88 -11.60
C HIS A 642 19.08 1.64 -11.21
N LEU A 643 18.72 1.82 -9.94
CA LEU A 643 17.38 1.62 -9.40
C LEU A 643 16.66 2.93 -9.06
N ILE A 644 17.38 4.06 -9.08
CA ILE A 644 16.83 5.36 -8.69
C ILE A 644 16.00 5.92 -9.83
N ARG A 645 14.74 6.21 -9.52
CA ARG A 645 13.87 6.97 -10.41
C ARG A 645 14.07 8.45 -10.14
N ARG A 646 14.64 9.13 -11.13
CA ARG A 646 14.86 10.58 -11.14
C ARG A 646 13.72 11.26 -11.89
N HIS A 647 13.21 12.35 -11.32
CA HIS A 647 12.14 13.13 -11.92
C HIS A 647 12.49 14.61 -11.82
N GLN A 648 12.67 15.24 -12.97
CA GLN A 648 12.95 16.67 -13.10
C GLN A 648 11.64 17.48 -13.15
N TYR A 649 11.65 18.68 -12.58
CA TYR A 649 10.50 19.59 -12.53
C TYR A 649 10.97 21.05 -12.39
N GLU A 650 10.06 22.00 -12.68
CA GLU A 650 10.35 23.45 -12.64
C GLU A 650 11.61 23.85 -13.46
N PRO A 651 11.66 23.59 -14.78
CA PRO A 651 12.74 24.09 -15.61
C PRO A 651 12.66 25.63 -15.73
N HIS A 652 13.77 26.31 -15.47
CA HIS A 652 13.87 27.77 -15.42
C HIS A 652 15.25 28.27 -15.84
N TRP A 653 15.32 29.54 -16.26
CA TRP A 653 16.58 30.19 -16.59
C TRP A 653 17.31 30.68 -15.34
N GLU A 654 18.61 30.40 -15.26
CA GLU A 654 19.48 30.98 -14.23
C GLU A 654 20.44 32.00 -14.84
N LYS A 655 20.26 33.26 -14.46
CA LYS A 655 21.01 34.41 -14.98
C LYS A 655 22.53 34.31 -14.80
N GLN A 656 23.00 34.00 -13.60
CA GLN A 656 24.45 33.95 -13.29
C GLN A 656 25.23 32.89 -14.08
N PRO A 657 24.81 31.59 -14.08
CA PRO A 657 25.49 30.56 -14.87
C PRO A 657 25.07 30.58 -16.36
N ALA A 658 24.16 31.47 -16.75
CA ALA A 658 23.62 31.62 -18.10
C ALA A 658 23.20 30.29 -18.74
N ARG A 659 22.38 29.50 -18.03
CA ARG A 659 21.86 28.20 -18.51
C ARG A 659 20.48 27.91 -17.95
N VAL A 660 19.78 26.98 -18.59
CA VAL A 660 18.51 26.42 -18.07
C VAL A 660 18.82 25.35 -17.02
N ALA A 661 18.25 25.54 -15.83
CA ALA A 661 18.32 24.61 -14.71
C ALA A 661 16.92 24.05 -14.41
N ALA A 662 16.87 22.90 -13.73
CA ALA A 662 15.65 22.34 -13.19
C ALA A 662 15.91 21.78 -11.79
N PHE A 663 14.84 21.52 -11.03
CA PHE A 663 14.92 20.74 -9.81
C PHE A 663 14.69 19.26 -10.10
N GLU A 664 15.45 18.40 -9.44
CA GLU A 664 15.35 16.95 -9.54
C GLU A 664 15.02 16.36 -8.17
N ARG A 665 14.07 15.42 -8.16
CA ARG A 665 13.84 14.51 -7.05
C ARG A 665 14.26 13.09 -7.41
N GLY A 666 14.94 12.41 -6.50
CA GLY A 666 15.37 11.02 -6.63
C GLY A 666 14.62 10.12 -5.67
N THR A 667 14.08 9.01 -6.15
CA THR A 667 13.39 8.00 -5.33
C THR A 667 13.95 6.61 -5.55
N LEU A 668 14.10 5.83 -4.48
CA LEU A 668 14.51 4.43 -4.50
C LEU A 668 13.40 3.57 -3.88
N TYR A 669 12.76 2.72 -4.67
CA TYR A 669 11.64 1.87 -4.23
C TYR A 669 10.51 2.61 -3.48
N GLY A 670 10.25 3.86 -3.86
CA GLY A 670 9.25 4.72 -3.25
C GLY A 670 9.76 5.53 -2.04
N LEU A 671 10.98 5.31 -1.59
CA LEU A 671 11.63 6.13 -0.57
C LEU A 671 12.27 7.36 -1.22
N LEU A 672 12.02 8.54 -0.66
CA LEU A 672 12.57 9.80 -1.15
C LEU A 672 14.02 9.96 -0.68
N LEU A 673 14.97 10.03 -1.61
CA LEU A 673 16.39 10.23 -1.28
C LEU A 673 16.73 11.73 -1.21
N TYR A 674 16.31 12.48 -2.23
CA TYR A 674 16.45 13.94 -2.30
C TYR A 674 15.28 14.53 -3.07
N ALA A 675 14.85 15.74 -2.67
CA ALA A 675 13.63 16.36 -3.20
C ALA A 675 13.89 17.49 -4.20
N LYS A 676 14.92 18.31 -4.00
CA LYS A 676 15.11 19.56 -4.73
C LYS A 676 16.58 19.78 -5.10
N ARG A 677 17.16 18.85 -5.85
CA ARG A 677 18.53 19.01 -6.36
C ARG A 677 18.53 19.82 -7.64
N ARG A 678 19.36 20.86 -7.70
CA ARG A 678 19.53 21.67 -8.91
C ARG A 678 20.36 20.89 -9.94
N VAL A 679 19.83 20.74 -11.16
CA VAL A 679 20.50 20.03 -12.27
C VAL A 679 20.53 20.88 -13.54
N HIS A 680 21.50 20.62 -14.40
CA HIS A 680 21.59 21.26 -15.72
C HIS A 680 20.57 20.62 -16.66
N TYR A 681 19.53 21.35 -17.01
CA TYR A 681 18.40 20.84 -17.79
C TYR A 681 18.64 20.87 -19.30
N GLY A 682 19.52 21.76 -19.77
CA GLY A 682 19.90 21.93 -21.17
C GLY A 682 20.08 20.63 -21.95
N PRO A 683 21.01 19.74 -21.55
CA PRO A 683 21.26 18.47 -22.25
C PRO A 683 20.16 17.42 -22.07
N MET A 684 19.28 17.58 -21.08
CA MET A 684 18.23 16.61 -20.77
C MET A 684 17.02 16.82 -21.71
N ASP A 685 16.63 18.07 -21.92
CA ASP A 685 15.65 18.47 -22.94
C ASP A 685 16.12 19.76 -23.64
N PRO A 686 16.89 19.63 -24.74
CA PRO A 686 17.42 20.77 -25.47
C PRO A 686 16.33 21.65 -26.10
N ALA A 687 15.19 21.06 -26.47
CA ALA A 687 14.11 21.77 -27.16
C ALA A 687 13.33 22.67 -26.19
N GLU A 688 12.93 22.13 -25.03
CA GLU A 688 12.30 22.92 -23.97
C GLU A 688 13.27 23.95 -23.40
N SER A 689 14.54 23.57 -23.21
CA SER A 689 15.57 24.49 -22.70
C SER A 689 15.80 25.67 -23.65
N ARG A 690 15.78 25.46 -24.97
CA ARG A 690 15.88 26.57 -25.94
C ARG A 690 14.71 27.55 -25.80
N LYS A 691 13.48 27.06 -25.63
CA LYS A 691 12.29 27.91 -25.44
C LYS A 691 12.40 28.74 -24.16
N ILE A 692 12.86 28.12 -23.07
CA ILE A 692 13.07 28.81 -21.78
C ILE A 692 14.18 29.86 -21.90
N PHE A 693 15.29 29.52 -22.57
CA PHE A 693 16.37 30.47 -22.83
C PHE A 693 15.88 31.69 -23.62
N ILE A 694 15.19 31.49 -24.74
CA ILE A 694 14.67 32.60 -25.55
C ILE A 694 13.70 33.46 -24.74
N ARG A 695 12.71 32.83 -24.10
CA ARG A 695 11.65 33.55 -23.40
C ARG A 695 12.14 34.28 -22.16
N GLN A 696 12.92 33.64 -21.29
CA GLN A 696 13.33 34.22 -20.01
C GLN A 696 14.63 35.04 -20.15
N ALA A 697 15.64 34.52 -20.85
CA ALA A 697 16.92 35.19 -20.97
C ALA A 697 16.88 36.35 -21.98
N LEU A 698 16.42 36.08 -23.22
CA LEU A 698 16.48 37.06 -24.31
C LEU A 698 15.29 38.02 -24.32
N VAL A 699 14.06 37.52 -24.21
CA VAL A 699 12.84 38.36 -24.18
C VAL A 699 12.64 38.99 -22.80
N GLY A 700 12.63 38.18 -21.74
CA GLY A 700 12.48 38.65 -20.36
C GLY A 700 13.65 39.50 -19.83
N GLY A 701 14.78 39.53 -20.54
CA GLY A 701 15.89 40.41 -20.23
C GLY A 701 16.83 39.90 -19.12
N ASP A 702 16.71 38.62 -18.74
CA ASP A 702 17.55 37.97 -17.71
C ASP A 702 18.87 37.39 -18.26
N TYR A 703 19.29 37.85 -19.44
CA TYR A 703 20.62 37.58 -19.99
C TYR A 703 21.59 38.73 -19.70
N ASP A 704 22.72 38.45 -19.04
CA ASP A 704 23.74 39.45 -18.77
C ASP A 704 24.73 39.55 -19.93
N THR A 705 24.53 40.53 -20.80
CA THR A 705 25.39 40.76 -21.96
C THR A 705 25.53 42.24 -22.29
N ARG A 706 26.70 42.62 -22.83
CA ARG A 706 26.98 43.97 -23.35
C ARG A 706 26.77 44.07 -24.87
N ALA A 707 26.16 43.04 -25.48
CA ALA A 707 25.93 43.00 -26.91
C ALA A 707 25.06 44.19 -27.39
N PRO A 708 25.44 44.88 -28.48
CA PRO A 708 24.72 46.06 -28.95
C PRO A 708 23.23 45.82 -29.28
N PHE A 709 22.88 44.67 -29.86
CA PHE A 709 21.49 44.33 -30.19
C PHE A 709 20.61 44.27 -28.94
N PHE A 710 21.12 43.68 -27.85
CA PHE A 710 20.36 43.45 -26.64
C PHE A 710 20.05 44.77 -25.92
N LEU A 711 21.03 45.69 -25.88
CA LEU A 711 20.83 47.04 -25.36
C LEU A 711 19.88 47.85 -26.24
N HIS A 712 19.97 47.72 -27.57
CA HIS A 712 19.07 48.39 -28.50
C HIS A 712 17.63 47.90 -28.35
N ASN A 713 17.40 46.59 -28.41
CA ASN A 713 16.08 45.98 -28.30
C ASN A 713 15.40 46.36 -26.98
N ARG A 714 16.13 46.33 -25.86
CA ARG A 714 15.60 46.77 -24.56
C ARG A 714 15.25 48.26 -24.49
N ARG A 715 16.01 49.12 -25.17
CA ARG A 715 15.66 50.55 -25.27
C ARG A 715 14.42 50.75 -26.15
N LEU A 716 14.35 50.09 -27.30
CA LEU A 716 13.22 50.18 -28.22
C LEU A 716 11.92 49.70 -27.56
N ILE A 717 11.96 48.57 -26.86
CA ILE A 717 10.81 48.05 -26.09
C ILE A 717 10.37 49.08 -25.05
N ARG A 718 11.29 49.61 -24.23
CA ARG A 718 10.98 50.67 -23.24
C ARG A 718 10.43 51.95 -23.85
N GLU A 719 10.94 52.37 -25.00
CA GLU A 719 10.47 53.57 -25.72
C GLU A 719 9.04 53.39 -26.24
N ILE A 720 8.71 52.18 -26.74
CA ILE A 720 7.36 51.84 -27.20
C ILE A 720 6.41 51.74 -26.00
N GLU A 721 6.80 51.08 -24.90
CA GLU A 721 6.05 51.05 -23.63
C GLU A 721 5.76 52.47 -23.10
N GLN A 722 6.74 53.38 -23.16
CA GLN A 722 6.57 54.78 -22.75
C GLN A 722 5.64 55.59 -23.67
N LEU A 723 5.63 55.31 -24.98
CA LEU A 723 4.70 55.91 -25.94
C LEU A 723 3.26 55.41 -25.74
N GLU A 724 3.11 54.15 -25.32
CA GLU A 724 1.83 53.53 -24.98
C GLU A 724 1.23 54.17 -23.72
N HIS A 725 2.03 54.33 -22.64
CA HIS A 725 1.60 55.02 -21.42
C HIS A 725 1.15 56.47 -21.66
N LYS A 726 1.71 57.15 -22.67
CA LYS A 726 1.34 58.52 -23.05
C LYS A 726 0.07 58.62 -23.93
N SER A 727 -0.27 57.59 -24.70
CA SER A 727 -1.37 57.64 -25.68
C SER A 727 -2.69 57.00 -25.20
N ARG A 728 -2.69 56.31 -24.06
CA ARG A 728 -3.88 55.67 -23.44
C ARG A 728 -4.73 54.86 -24.46
N ARG A 729 -4.07 54.18 -25.40
CA ARG A 729 -4.64 53.18 -26.30
C ARG A 729 -3.81 51.90 -26.17
N PRO A 730 -4.37 50.75 -25.74
CA PRO A 730 -3.62 49.51 -25.55
C PRO A 730 -3.47 48.64 -26.82
N ASP A 731 -3.64 49.21 -28.01
CA ASP A 731 -3.47 48.47 -29.28
C ASP A 731 -2.00 48.50 -29.79
N VAL A 732 -1.05 48.94 -28.96
CA VAL A 732 0.40 49.00 -29.27
C VAL A 732 1.18 48.04 -28.36
N LEU A 733 0.56 46.92 -27.97
CA LEU A 733 1.26 45.93 -27.15
C LEU A 733 2.32 45.22 -28.00
N VAL A 734 3.58 45.36 -27.59
CA VAL A 734 4.68 44.52 -28.04
C VAL A 734 4.39 43.08 -27.59
N ASP A 735 3.98 42.22 -28.51
CA ASP A 735 3.70 40.82 -28.18
C ASP A 735 5.01 40.08 -27.89
N GLU A 736 5.23 39.67 -26.63
CA GLU A 736 6.38 38.84 -26.25
C GLU A 736 6.47 37.56 -27.08
N GLU A 737 5.34 37.02 -27.56
CA GLU A 737 5.34 35.85 -28.45
C GLU A 737 5.85 36.21 -29.86
N LEU A 738 5.65 37.44 -30.35
CA LEU A 738 6.26 37.91 -31.60
C LEU A 738 7.77 38.09 -31.44
N ILE A 739 8.23 38.62 -30.30
CA ILE A 739 9.67 38.69 -30.00
C ILE A 739 10.26 37.28 -29.86
N CYS A 740 9.55 36.37 -29.18
CA CYS A 740 9.96 34.96 -29.10
C CYS A 740 10.06 34.36 -30.49
N ALA A 741 9.04 34.52 -31.34
CA ALA A 741 9.02 34.02 -32.72
C ALA A 741 10.15 34.61 -33.57
N PHE A 742 10.46 35.89 -33.40
CA PHE A 742 11.61 36.55 -34.03
C PHE A 742 12.92 35.84 -33.67
N TYR A 743 13.22 35.68 -32.38
CA TYR A 743 14.42 34.96 -31.95
C TYR A 743 14.39 33.48 -32.34
N GLU A 744 13.23 32.82 -32.28
CA GLU A 744 13.07 31.42 -32.66
C GLU A 744 13.35 31.18 -34.14
N SER A 745 13.01 32.13 -35.01
CA SER A 745 13.28 32.04 -36.46
C SER A 745 14.76 32.21 -36.82
N LEU A 746 15.55 32.84 -35.95
CA LEU A 746 16.94 33.21 -36.23
C LEU A 746 17.95 32.30 -35.51
N ILE A 747 17.70 31.96 -34.25
CA ILE A 747 18.63 31.19 -33.42
C ILE A 747 18.54 29.71 -33.81
N PRO A 748 19.63 29.03 -34.20
CA PRO A 748 19.60 27.60 -34.51
C PRO A 748 19.05 26.69 -33.40
N GLU A 749 18.61 25.50 -33.79
CA GLU A 749 18.30 24.42 -32.84
C GLU A 749 19.55 24.02 -32.04
N GLY A 750 19.37 23.62 -30.78
CA GLY A 750 20.46 23.22 -29.88
C GLY A 750 21.12 24.36 -29.08
N ILE A 751 20.83 25.64 -29.37
CA ILE A 751 21.33 26.76 -28.55
C ILE A 751 20.36 27.03 -27.39
N HIS A 752 20.81 26.69 -26.18
CA HIS A 752 19.98 26.81 -24.95
C HIS A 752 20.78 27.31 -23.74
N ASN A 753 21.98 27.86 -23.96
CA ASN A 753 22.82 28.46 -22.93
C ASN A 753 23.58 29.67 -23.51
N GLY A 754 24.08 30.52 -22.62
CA GLY A 754 24.75 31.76 -23.02
C GLY A 754 26.05 31.55 -23.78
N ALA A 755 26.85 30.55 -23.42
CA ALA A 755 28.15 30.29 -24.06
C ALA A 755 28.00 29.91 -25.54
N ASP A 756 27.05 29.04 -25.84
CA ASP A 756 26.74 28.61 -27.21
C ASP A 756 26.06 29.74 -28.00
N PHE A 757 25.17 30.51 -27.37
CA PHE A 757 24.53 31.66 -27.98
C PHE A 757 25.54 32.76 -28.34
N ASP A 758 26.46 33.11 -27.44
CA ASP A 758 27.46 34.15 -27.69
C ASP A 758 28.46 33.74 -28.79
N ARG A 759 28.82 32.45 -28.87
CA ARG A 759 29.67 31.93 -29.94
C ARG A 759 28.99 32.06 -31.30
N TRP A 760 27.76 31.53 -31.40
CA TRP A 760 26.95 31.63 -32.62
C TRP A 760 26.69 33.09 -33.01
N ARG A 761 26.34 33.94 -32.04
CA ARG A 761 26.05 35.35 -32.28
C ARG A 761 27.21 36.08 -32.94
N ARG A 762 28.45 35.92 -32.43
CA ARG A 762 29.63 36.60 -32.99
C ARG A 762 29.87 36.23 -34.45
N GLU A 763 29.66 34.97 -34.79
CA GLU A 763 29.76 34.46 -36.16
C GLU A 763 28.64 35.04 -37.03
N ALA A 764 27.39 34.97 -36.57
CA ALA A 764 26.23 35.48 -37.31
C ALA A 764 26.26 37.02 -37.51
N GLU A 765 26.69 37.78 -36.49
CA GLU A 765 26.84 39.24 -36.55
C GLU A 765 28.01 39.67 -37.46
N SER A 766 29.01 38.81 -37.69
CA SER A 766 30.08 39.09 -38.66
C SER A 766 29.57 39.13 -40.10
N ALA A 767 28.56 38.31 -40.42
CA ALA A 767 27.90 38.28 -41.72
C ALA A 767 26.79 39.34 -41.84
N ASN A 768 26.01 39.56 -40.77
CA ASN A 768 24.96 40.58 -40.72
C ASN A 768 24.94 41.29 -39.35
N PRO A 769 25.59 42.46 -39.22
CA PRO A 769 25.71 43.18 -37.94
C PRO A 769 24.38 43.61 -37.31
N LYS A 770 23.27 43.63 -38.06
CA LYS A 770 21.94 44.04 -37.58
C LYS A 770 20.95 42.86 -37.46
N LEU A 771 21.42 41.62 -37.55
CA LEU A 771 20.57 40.41 -37.58
C LEU A 771 19.59 40.32 -36.41
N LEU A 772 20.04 40.61 -35.19
CA LEU A 772 19.25 40.46 -33.95
C LEU A 772 18.57 41.77 -33.51
N PHE A 773 18.62 42.85 -34.30
CA PHE A 773 18.04 44.13 -33.94
C PHE A 773 16.56 44.18 -34.34
N LEU A 774 15.68 44.34 -33.36
CA LEU A 774 14.24 44.51 -33.58
C LEU A 774 13.98 45.89 -34.21
N LYS A 775 13.03 45.97 -35.15
CA LYS A 775 12.51 47.25 -35.66
C LYS A 775 11.17 47.56 -35.03
N ARG A 776 10.76 48.83 -35.09
CA ARG A 776 9.46 49.27 -34.58
C ARG A 776 8.29 48.56 -35.26
N GLU A 777 8.40 48.29 -36.56
CA GLU A 777 7.40 47.58 -37.36
C GLU A 777 7.23 46.11 -36.93
N ASP A 778 8.32 45.45 -36.52
CA ASP A 778 8.31 44.06 -36.02
C ASP A 778 7.56 43.93 -34.67
N LEU A 779 7.34 45.06 -34.00
CA LEU A 779 6.69 45.17 -32.69
C LEU A 779 5.26 45.75 -32.79
N MET A 780 4.79 46.13 -33.98
CA MET A 780 3.49 46.78 -34.20
C MET A 780 2.57 45.94 -35.10
N ARG A 781 1.42 45.50 -34.58
CA ARG A 781 0.42 44.74 -35.36
C ARG A 781 -0.35 45.65 -36.33
N HIS A 782 -0.03 45.60 -37.63
CA HIS A 782 -0.90 46.15 -38.68
C HIS A 782 -1.90 45.09 -39.14
N GLU A 783 -3.12 45.09 -38.57
CA GLU A 783 -4.39 44.57 -39.11
C GLU A 783 -5.41 44.34 -37.97
N ALA A 784 -6.29 45.32 -37.68
CA ALA A 784 -7.52 45.09 -36.89
C ALA A 784 -8.50 46.29 -36.94
N ALA A 785 -8.73 46.92 -38.09
CA ALA A 785 -9.62 48.08 -38.18
C ALA A 785 -11.13 47.74 -38.24
N GLY A 786 -11.57 46.50 -37.99
CA GLY A 786 -12.98 46.12 -38.26
C GLY A 786 -13.68 45.11 -37.34
N ILE A 787 -13.02 44.52 -36.33
CA ILE A 787 -13.59 43.38 -35.56
C ILE A 787 -13.68 43.64 -34.04
N THR A 788 -13.07 44.71 -33.52
CA THR A 788 -12.86 44.91 -32.07
C THR A 788 -14.11 45.28 -31.27
N THR A 789 -15.07 46.05 -31.82
CA THR A 789 -16.27 46.48 -31.07
C THR A 789 -17.23 45.34 -30.75
N VAL A 790 -17.23 44.27 -31.56
CA VAL A 790 -18.05 43.06 -31.32
C VAL A 790 -17.39 42.15 -30.28
N GLN A 791 -16.05 42.08 -30.28
CA GLN A 791 -15.31 41.24 -29.32
C GLN A 791 -15.21 41.88 -27.93
N PHE A 792 -15.15 43.21 -27.84
CA PHE A 792 -15.07 43.97 -26.59
C PHE A 792 -16.14 45.07 -26.55
N PRO A 793 -17.41 44.73 -26.31
CA PRO A 793 -18.50 45.71 -26.34
C PRO A 793 -18.47 46.67 -25.14
N HIS A 794 -18.79 47.95 -25.36
CA HIS A 794 -18.90 48.92 -24.27
C HIS A 794 -20.07 48.67 -23.30
N GLN A 795 -21.02 47.81 -23.69
CA GLN A 795 -22.20 47.50 -22.89
C GLN A 795 -22.57 46.03 -22.97
N LEU A 796 -23.04 45.46 -21.86
CA LEU A 796 -23.58 44.11 -21.77
C LEU A 796 -25.09 44.17 -21.50
N LYS A 797 -25.89 43.54 -22.38
CA LYS A 797 -27.35 43.51 -22.24
C LYS A 797 -27.81 42.27 -21.47
N MET A 798 -28.56 42.43 -20.38
CA MET A 798 -29.19 41.32 -19.64
C MET A 798 -30.47 41.78 -18.92
N ALA A 799 -31.46 40.90 -18.83
CA ALA A 799 -32.78 41.19 -18.22
C ALA A 799 -33.44 42.49 -18.75
N GLY A 800 -33.31 42.78 -20.05
CA GLY A 800 -33.86 44.02 -20.66
C GLY A 800 -33.03 45.30 -20.43
N HIS A 801 -31.94 45.23 -19.65
CA HIS A 801 -31.08 46.37 -19.33
C HIS A 801 -29.75 46.34 -20.09
N SER A 802 -29.14 47.52 -20.26
CA SER A 802 -27.78 47.68 -20.78
C SER A 802 -26.85 48.19 -19.69
N PHE A 803 -25.82 47.41 -19.35
CA PHE A 803 -24.85 47.73 -18.29
C PHE A 803 -23.52 48.11 -18.91
N ALA A 804 -22.88 49.17 -18.40
CA ALA A 804 -21.58 49.63 -18.92
C ALA A 804 -20.44 48.66 -18.54
N LEU A 805 -19.54 48.41 -19.49
CA LEU A 805 -18.33 47.62 -19.32
C LEU A 805 -17.09 48.53 -19.40
N ASP A 806 -16.20 48.39 -18.42
CA ASP A 806 -14.88 49.02 -18.42
C ASP A 806 -13.79 47.94 -18.51
N TYR A 807 -12.76 48.19 -19.29
CA TYR A 807 -11.66 47.28 -19.52
C TYR A 807 -10.37 47.87 -18.94
N HIS A 808 -9.68 47.13 -18.08
CA HIS A 808 -8.45 47.57 -17.45
C HIS A 808 -7.43 46.43 -17.49
N HIS A 809 -6.26 46.64 -18.09
CA HIS A 809 -5.23 45.62 -18.23
C HIS A 809 -4.03 45.95 -17.34
N GLU A 810 -3.94 45.28 -16.19
CA GLU A 810 -2.90 45.49 -15.20
C GLU A 810 -2.66 44.17 -14.44
N PRO A 811 -1.82 43.26 -14.97
CA PRO A 811 -1.60 41.94 -14.39
C PRO A 811 -1.22 42.00 -12.90
N GLY A 812 -2.01 41.33 -12.06
CA GLY A 812 -1.84 41.32 -10.59
C GLY A 812 -2.63 42.40 -9.84
N SER A 813 -3.23 43.37 -10.55
CA SER A 813 -4.15 44.35 -9.96
C SER A 813 -5.52 43.74 -9.70
N PRO A 814 -6.20 44.09 -8.59
CA PRO A 814 -7.59 43.70 -8.37
C PRO A 814 -8.55 44.18 -9.46
N ARG A 815 -8.17 45.24 -10.20
CA ARG A 815 -8.97 45.87 -11.26
C ARG A 815 -8.80 45.23 -12.65
N ASP A 816 -7.88 44.29 -12.79
CA ASP A 816 -7.50 43.68 -14.07
C ASP A 816 -8.65 42.91 -14.78
N GLY A 817 -8.77 43.01 -16.09
CA GLY A 817 -9.85 42.44 -16.88
C GLY A 817 -11.08 43.35 -17.01
N VAL A 818 -12.28 42.74 -17.05
CA VAL A 818 -13.54 43.43 -17.38
C VAL A 818 -14.31 43.78 -16.11
N THR A 819 -14.73 45.03 -15.99
CA THR A 819 -15.58 45.53 -14.89
C THR A 819 -16.97 45.89 -15.40
N LEU A 820 -18.01 45.25 -14.86
CA LEU A 820 -19.42 45.58 -15.08
C LEU A 820 -19.88 46.64 -14.06
N THR A 821 -20.39 47.76 -14.53
CA THR A 821 -20.99 48.79 -13.67
C THR A 821 -22.47 48.51 -13.44
N VAL A 822 -22.85 48.31 -12.18
CA VAL A 822 -24.18 47.86 -11.77
C VAL A 822 -24.84 48.91 -10.88
N PRO A 823 -25.96 49.54 -11.30
CA PRO A 823 -26.77 50.37 -10.41
C PRO A 823 -27.30 49.55 -9.22
N LEU A 824 -27.34 50.15 -8.02
CA LEU A 824 -27.77 49.46 -6.80
C LEU A 824 -29.14 48.77 -6.95
N LEU A 825 -30.11 49.43 -7.59
CA LEU A 825 -31.46 48.90 -7.83
C LEU A 825 -31.51 47.64 -8.71
N ALA A 826 -30.51 47.44 -9.57
CA ALA A 826 -30.42 46.30 -10.49
C ALA A 826 -29.54 45.15 -9.94
N LEU A 827 -28.91 45.32 -8.77
CA LEU A 827 -27.93 44.38 -8.22
C LEU A 827 -28.49 42.95 -8.05
N ASN A 828 -29.73 42.84 -7.57
CA ASN A 828 -30.39 41.55 -7.36
C ASN A 828 -30.90 40.91 -8.66
N GLN A 829 -30.88 41.65 -9.78
CA GLN A 829 -31.37 41.23 -11.10
C GLN A 829 -30.25 40.79 -12.06
N ILE A 830 -28.97 40.98 -11.68
CA ILE A 830 -27.82 40.55 -12.50
C ILE A 830 -27.81 39.03 -12.71
N ASP A 831 -27.72 38.60 -13.96
CA ASP A 831 -27.59 37.17 -14.29
C ASP A 831 -26.14 36.71 -14.09
N ALA A 832 -25.92 35.91 -13.05
CA ALA A 832 -24.61 35.37 -12.72
C ALA A 832 -24.10 34.38 -13.77
N ALA A 833 -24.98 33.59 -14.40
CA ALA A 833 -24.60 32.64 -15.43
C ALA A 833 -24.10 33.39 -16.66
N LYS A 834 -24.82 34.42 -17.10
CA LYS A 834 -24.41 35.25 -18.23
C LYS A 834 -23.10 36.01 -17.99
N CYS A 835 -22.87 36.51 -16.78
CA CYS A 835 -21.61 37.16 -16.42
C CYS A 835 -20.41 36.20 -16.42
N ASP A 836 -20.63 34.90 -16.21
CA ASP A 836 -19.57 33.89 -16.25
C ASP A 836 -18.99 33.69 -17.66
N TRP A 837 -19.74 33.99 -18.73
CA TRP A 837 -19.25 33.92 -20.11
C TRP A 837 -18.32 35.08 -20.51
N LEU A 838 -18.23 36.13 -19.68
CA LEU A 838 -17.50 37.38 -19.98
C LEU A 838 -17.97 38.02 -21.30
N VAL A 839 -17.02 38.58 -22.05
CA VAL A 839 -17.20 39.21 -23.37
C VAL A 839 -16.59 38.30 -24.44
N PRO A 840 -17.03 38.36 -25.71
CA PRO A 840 -16.58 37.43 -26.74
C PRO A 840 -15.06 37.39 -26.93
N GLY A 841 -14.37 38.52 -26.75
CA GLY A 841 -12.91 38.64 -26.86
C GLY A 841 -12.12 37.91 -25.78
N LEU A 842 -12.72 37.61 -24.62
CA LEU A 842 -12.08 36.85 -23.53
C LEU A 842 -12.65 35.43 -23.36
N ALA A 843 -13.78 35.13 -24.01
CA ALA A 843 -14.46 33.84 -23.88
C ALA A 843 -13.57 32.67 -24.34
N ARG A 844 -12.89 32.80 -25.49
CA ARG A 844 -12.01 31.76 -26.02
C ARG A 844 -10.87 31.40 -25.06
N GLU A 845 -10.24 32.41 -24.46
CA GLU A 845 -9.18 32.20 -23.48
C GLU A 845 -9.71 31.50 -22.22
N LYS A 846 -10.85 31.97 -21.70
CA LYS A 846 -11.50 31.39 -20.52
C LYS A 846 -11.89 29.93 -20.74
N ILE A 847 -12.50 29.59 -21.88
CA ILE A 847 -12.87 28.22 -22.24
C ILE A 847 -11.63 27.34 -22.35
N THR A 848 -10.58 27.83 -23.01
CA THR A 848 -9.32 27.09 -23.17
C THR A 848 -8.69 26.76 -21.81
N ARG A 849 -8.62 27.74 -20.91
CA ARG A 849 -8.04 27.56 -19.56
C ARG A 849 -8.91 26.65 -18.68
N LEU A 850 -10.23 26.78 -18.77
CA LEU A 850 -11.17 25.86 -18.08
C LEU A 850 -11.04 24.43 -18.60
N ALA A 851 -10.98 24.20 -19.90
CA ALA A 851 -10.78 22.87 -20.49
C ALA A 851 -9.40 22.29 -20.12
N LYS A 852 -8.35 23.13 -20.04
CA LYS A 852 -7.02 22.73 -19.55
C LYS A 852 -7.02 22.31 -18.07
N SER A 853 -7.92 22.89 -17.28
CA SER A 853 -8.06 22.62 -15.84
C SER A 853 -8.65 21.25 -15.52
N LEU A 854 -9.25 20.58 -16.50
CA LEU A 854 -9.79 19.23 -16.36
C LEU A 854 -8.69 18.19 -16.05
N PRO A 855 -9.00 17.14 -15.27
CA PRO A 855 -8.09 16.02 -15.05
C PRO A 855 -7.62 15.42 -16.37
N GLN A 856 -6.35 15.03 -16.42
CA GLN A 856 -5.69 14.53 -17.65
C GLN A 856 -6.51 13.45 -18.39
N LYS A 857 -7.18 12.54 -17.67
CA LYS A 857 -8.02 11.49 -18.26
C LYS A 857 -9.21 12.02 -19.05
N LEU A 858 -9.87 13.08 -18.57
CA LEU A 858 -10.99 13.72 -19.26
C LEU A 858 -10.49 14.65 -20.37
N ARG A 859 -9.38 15.36 -20.11
CA ARG A 859 -8.78 16.28 -21.08
C ARG A 859 -8.26 15.58 -22.34
N HIS A 860 -7.67 14.38 -22.22
CA HIS A 860 -7.24 13.59 -23.38
C HIS A 860 -8.44 13.15 -24.26
N GLN A 861 -9.61 12.97 -23.66
CA GLN A 861 -10.83 12.54 -24.36
C GLN A 861 -11.54 13.71 -25.06
N LEU A 862 -11.14 14.95 -24.81
CA LEU A 862 -11.59 16.14 -25.56
C LEU A 862 -10.88 16.30 -26.91
N GLY A 863 -9.85 15.50 -27.19
CA GLY A 863 -9.01 15.66 -28.38
C GLY A 863 -8.08 16.88 -28.29
N PRO A 864 -7.58 17.39 -29.42
CA PRO A 864 -6.80 18.63 -29.46
C PRO A 864 -7.63 19.79 -28.90
N LEU A 865 -7.13 20.42 -27.83
CA LEU A 865 -7.89 21.46 -27.11
C LEU A 865 -8.28 22.65 -27.99
N SER A 866 -7.45 23.02 -28.97
CA SER A 866 -7.77 24.08 -29.93
C SER A 866 -9.00 23.72 -30.78
N GLU A 867 -9.05 22.49 -31.30
CA GLU A 867 -10.17 22.00 -32.12
C GLU A 867 -11.45 21.89 -31.28
N PHE A 868 -11.35 21.41 -30.03
CA PHE A 868 -12.49 21.35 -29.12
C PHE A 868 -13.06 22.74 -28.80
N VAL A 869 -12.20 23.72 -28.49
CA VAL A 869 -12.61 25.09 -28.17
C VAL A 869 -13.26 25.75 -29.38
N ASP A 870 -12.70 25.55 -30.58
CA ASP A 870 -13.24 26.12 -31.81
C ASP A 870 -14.58 25.51 -32.18
N ALA A 871 -14.73 24.19 -32.03
CA ALA A 871 -16.00 23.50 -32.23
C ALA A 871 -17.07 23.93 -31.21
N PHE A 872 -16.70 24.08 -29.93
CA PHE A 872 -17.60 24.56 -28.89
C PHE A 872 -18.09 25.99 -29.15
N LEU A 873 -17.20 26.89 -29.56
CA LEU A 873 -17.55 28.27 -29.90
C LEU A 873 -18.43 28.34 -31.18
N ALA A 874 -18.16 27.48 -32.17
CA ALA A 874 -18.95 27.39 -33.39
C ALA A 874 -20.37 26.83 -33.15
N ALA A 875 -20.54 25.98 -32.14
CA ALA A 875 -21.84 25.40 -31.78
C ALA A 875 -22.84 26.41 -31.18
N ASN A 876 -22.38 27.62 -30.84
CA ASN A 876 -23.20 28.74 -30.37
C ASN A 876 -24.21 28.34 -29.28
N GLU A 877 -23.74 27.62 -28.26
CA GLU A 877 -24.54 27.22 -27.10
C GLU A 877 -25.24 28.42 -26.46
N ALA A 878 -26.50 28.23 -26.03
CA ALA A 878 -27.22 29.26 -25.31
C ALA A 878 -26.47 29.61 -24.01
N GLN A 879 -26.28 30.92 -23.75
CA GLN A 879 -25.65 31.43 -22.52
C GLN A 879 -26.63 31.38 -21.32
N ASP A 880 -27.42 30.30 -21.22
CA ASP A 880 -28.49 30.09 -20.24
C ASP A 880 -28.01 29.36 -18.98
N ALA A 881 -26.74 28.94 -18.96
CA ALA A 881 -26.12 28.24 -17.86
C ALA A 881 -24.65 28.69 -17.67
N PRO A 882 -24.06 28.47 -16.48
CA PRO A 882 -22.64 28.73 -16.23
C PRO A 882 -21.73 28.02 -17.24
N LEU A 883 -20.58 28.62 -17.55
CA LEU A 883 -19.73 28.20 -18.67
C LEU A 883 -19.24 26.75 -18.54
N ALA A 884 -18.88 26.32 -17.32
CA ALA A 884 -18.49 24.93 -17.04
C ALA A 884 -19.62 23.92 -17.32
N GLN A 885 -20.88 24.30 -17.07
CA GLN A 885 -22.04 23.46 -17.35
C GLN A 885 -22.31 23.35 -18.85
N ALA A 886 -22.16 24.45 -19.59
CA ALA A 886 -22.28 24.45 -21.04
C ALA A 886 -21.19 23.58 -21.71
N ILE A 887 -19.94 23.68 -21.26
CA ILE A 887 -18.85 22.82 -21.75
C ILE A 887 -19.13 21.34 -21.46
N ALA A 888 -19.60 21.00 -20.26
CA ALA A 888 -19.95 19.62 -19.91
C ALA A 888 -21.14 19.07 -20.70
N ARG A 889 -22.16 19.92 -20.95
CA ARG A 889 -23.33 19.60 -21.78
C ARG A 889 -22.90 19.33 -23.23
N TYR A 890 -22.05 20.19 -23.78
CA TYR A 890 -21.49 20.05 -25.12
C TYR A 890 -20.63 18.78 -25.26
N ALA A 891 -19.69 18.55 -24.34
CA ALA A 891 -18.86 17.34 -24.33
C ALA A 891 -19.70 16.05 -24.22
N ARG A 892 -20.81 16.08 -23.49
CA ARG A 892 -21.74 14.94 -23.41
C ARG A 892 -22.52 14.74 -24.71
N ARG A 893 -22.93 15.81 -25.39
CA ARG A 893 -23.70 15.73 -26.64
C ARG A 893 -22.83 15.29 -27.83
N GLU A 894 -21.69 15.95 -28.03
CA GLU A 894 -20.86 15.76 -29.23
C GLU A 894 -19.81 14.65 -29.07
N LEU A 895 -19.31 14.42 -27.84
CA LEU A 895 -18.23 13.46 -27.57
C LEU A 895 -18.68 12.25 -26.73
N ASN A 896 -19.96 12.17 -26.36
CA ASN A 896 -20.51 11.20 -25.39
C ASN A 896 -19.71 11.15 -24.07
N LEU A 897 -19.07 12.26 -23.71
CA LEU A 897 -18.17 12.35 -22.58
C LEU A 897 -18.89 12.95 -21.38
N ALA A 898 -19.06 12.16 -20.32
CA ALA A 898 -19.60 12.64 -19.06
C ALA A 898 -18.52 13.41 -18.27
N VAL A 899 -18.49 14.74 -18.41
CA VAL A 899 -17.58 15.62 -17.65
C VAL A 899 -18.26 16.05 -16.33
N PRO A 900 -17.74 15.64 -15.16
CA PRO A 900 -18.23 16.11 -13.86
C PRO A 900 -17.91 17.61 -13.66
N LEU A 901 -18.83 18.41 -13.11
CA LEU A 901 -18.60 19.85 -12.94
C LEU A 901 -17.44 20.22 -11.97
N ASP A 902 -17.07 19.36 -11.00
CA ASP A 902 -15.89 19.60 -10.12
C ASP A 902 -14.58 19.23 -10.78
N ALA A 903 -14.64 18.67 -11.99
CA ALA A 903 -13.44 18.38 -12.75
C ALA A 903 -12.82 19.71 -13.22
N PHE A 904 -13.64 20.74 -13.43
CA PHE A 904 -13.16 22.08 -13.68
C PHE A 904 -12.55 22.67 -12.40
N ARG A 905 -11.47 23.44 -12.55
CA ARG A 905 -10.81 24.18 -11.46
C ARG A 905 -10.83 25.69 -11.74
N PRO A 906 -11.99 26.37 -11.62
CA PRO A 906 -12.10 27.81 -11.88
C PRO A 906 -11.15 28.67 -11.04
N GLU A 907 -10.75 28.20 -9.85
CA GLU A 907 -9.77 28.82 -8.97
C GLU A 907 -8.36 28.91 -9.57
N THR A 908 -8.08 28.14 -10.62
CA THR A 908 -6.80 28.21 -11.35
C THR A 908 -6.79 29.24 -12.47
N LEU A 909 -7.94 29.89 -12.73
CA LEU A 909 -8.03 30.94 -13.73
C LEU A 909 -7.36 32.23 -13.22
N PRO A 910 -6.60 32.93 -14.08
CA PRO A 910 -6.17 34.30 -13.82
C PRO A 910 -7.34 35.23 -13.49
N ALA A 911 -7.09 36.25 -12.68
CA ALA A 911 -8.13 37.16 -12.19
C ALA A 911 -8.92 37.82 -13.34
N HIS A 912 -8.26 38.24 -14.42
CA HIS A 912 -8.87 38.90 -15.58
C HIS A 912 -9.89 38.03 -16.34
N LEU A 913 -9.86 36.70 -16.15
CA LEU A 913 -10.84 35.76 -16.70
C LEU A 913 -12.08 35.58 -15.79
N SER A 914 -12.29 36.50 -14.85
CA SER A 914 -13.49 36.59 -14.01
C SER A 914 -14.04 38.01 -14.04
N MET A 915 -15.36 38.17 -14.19
CA MET A 915 -16.01 39.49 -14.23
C MET A 915 -15.79 40.22 -12.91
N ASN A 916 -15.36 41.47 -12.97
CA ASN A 916 -15.35 42.36 -11.82
C ASN A 916 -16.65 43.18 -11.80
N PHE A 917 -17.20 43.46 -10.64
CA PHE A 917 -18.44 44.22 -10.51
C PHE A 917 -18.17 45.50 -9.74
N ARG A 918 -18.74 46.61 -10.21
CA ARG A 918 -18.71 47.92 -9.55
C ARG A 918 -20.13 48.38 -9.31
N VAL A 919 -20.57 48.34 -8.04
CA VAL A 919 -21.91 48.78 -7.66
C VAL A 919 -21.92 50.28 -7.42
N VAL A 920 -22.84 50.99 -8.06
CA VAL A 920 -22.95 52.47 -7.98
C VAL A 920 -24.32 52.91 -7.47
N ASP A 921 -24.36 54.07 -6.82
CA ASP A 921 -25.61 54.74 -6.42
C ASP A 921 -26.23 55.57 -7.56
N GLU A 922 -27.33 56.27 -7.26
CA GLU A 922 -28.08 57.11 -8.22
C GLU A 922 -27.25 58.30 -8.77
N HIS A 923 -26.14 58.66 -8.11
CA HIS A 923 -25.23 59.74 -8.52
C HIS A 923 -23.96 59.21 -9.21
N GLY A 924 -23.88 57.89 -9.45
CA GLY A 924 -22.73 57.23 -10.06
C GLY A 924 -21.54 57.03 -9.11
N ARG A 925 -21.72 57.26 -7.80
CA ARG A 925 -20.67 57.02 -6.81
C ARG A 925 -20.57 55.53 -6.51
N GLN A 926 -19.35 55.01 -6.51
CA GLN A 926 -19.09 53.61 -6.18
C GLN A 926 -19.41 53.31 -4.71
N LEU A 927 -20.31 52.35 -4.49
CA LEU A 927 -20.70 51.84 -3.17
C LEU A 927 -19.85 50.64 -2.75
N ALA A 928 -19.61 49.71 -3.67
CA ALA A 928 -18.75 48.53 -3.46
C ALA A 928 -18.20 48.02 -4.79
N ALA A 929 -17.11 47.25 -4.76
CA ALA A 929 -16.57 46.58 -5.93
C ALA A 929 -15.90 45.26 -5.58
N GLY A 930 -15.95 44.29 -6.49
CA GLY A 930 -15.31 42.98 -6.34
C GLY A 930 -15.79 41.98 -7.38
N ARG A 931 -15.14 40.80 -7.43
CA ARG A 931 -15.45 39.73 -8.41
C ARG A 931 -16.48 38.72 -7.91
N ASN A 932 -16.84 38.77 -6.63
CA ASN A 932 -17.82 37.86 -6.04
C ASN A 932 -19.19 38.54 -5.96
N LEU A 933 -20.02 38.31 -6.98
CA LEU A 933 -21.38 38.86 -7.03
C LEU A 933 -22.24 38.41 -5.83
N ALA A 934 -22.06 37.19 -5.34
CA ALA A 934 -22.80 36.68 -4.18
C ALA A 934 -22.45 37.46 -2.90
N GLN A 935 -21.18 37.84 -2.74
CA GLN A 935 -20.74 38.69 -1.63
C GLN A 935 -21.31 40.11 -1.75
N LEU A 936 -21.30 40.70 -2.95
CA LEU A 936 -21.87 42.04 -3.16
C LEU A 936 -23.39 42.07 -2.89
N ARG A 937 -24.10 41.00 -3.25
CA ARG A 937 -25.52 40.82 -2.89
C ARG A 937 -25.73 40.65 -1.39
N ALA A 938 -24.84 39.94 -0.70
CA ALA A 938 -24.90 39.83 0.75
C ALA A 938 -24.74 41.18 1.45
N GLU A 939 -23.83 42.02 0.96
CA GLU A 939 -23.50 43.32 1.56
C GLU A 939 -24.52 44.43 1.22
N LEU A 940 -25.00 44.48 -0.02
CA LEU A 940 -25.82 45.60 -0.53
C LEU A 940 -27.22 45.18 -0.99
N GLY A 941 -27.51 43.88 -1.08
CA GLY A 941 -28.76 43.37 -1.64
C GLY A 941 -30.01 43.66 -0.80
N GLN A 942 -29.87 43.81 0.52
CA GLN A 942 -30.99 44.26 1.37
C GLN A 942 -31.35 45.71 1.07
N LYS A 943 -30.34 46.60 1.03
CA LYS A 943 -30.51 48.02 0.70
C LYS A 943 -31.05 48.23 -0.72
N ALA A 944 -30.61 47.42 -1.68
CA ALA A 944 -31.15 47.38 -3.03
C ALA A 944 -32.64 47.00 -3.05
N GLY A 945 -33.03 45.99 -2.25
CA GLY A 945 -34.42 45.56 -2.16
C GLY A 945 -35.34 46.55 -1.44
N GLU A 946 -34.84 47.25 -0.41
CA GLU A 946 -35.59 48.31 0.28
C GLU A 946 -35.89 49.48 -0.66
N GLN A 947 -34.89 49.96 -1.41
CA GLN A 947 -35.09 51.03 -2.40
C GLN A 947 -35.99 50.59 -3.57
N PHE A 948 -35.89 49.33 -3.98
CA PHE A 948 -36.79 48.75 -4.98
C PHE A 948 -38.23 48.70 -4.47
N ALA A 949 -38.45 48.26 -3.23
CA ALA A 949 -39.78 48.19 -2.63
C ALA A 949 -40.42 49.58 -2.45
N GLU A 950 -39.64 50.60 -2.08
CA GLU A 950 -40.11 51.99 -2.03
C GLU A 950 -40.56 52.50 -3.41
N LEU A 951 -39.78 52.18 -4.45
CA LEU A 951 -40.12 52.53 -5.83
C LEU A 951 -41.40 51.80 -6.30
N ALA A 952 -41.49 50.49 -6.03
CA ALA A 952 -42.64 49.67 -6.44
C ALA A 952 -43.97 50.17 -5.85
N ARG A 953 -43.96 50.65 -4.60
CA ARG A 953 -45.16 51.21 -3.93
C ARG A 953 -45.69 52.48 -4.61
N SER A 954 -44.85 53.20 -5.34
CA SER A 954 -45.26 54.43 -6.04
C SER A 954 -45.90 54.19 -7.41
N ASP A 955 -45.63 53.02 -8.03
CA ASP A 955 -46.01 52.72 -9.42
C ASP A 955 -47.10 51.62 -9.53
N ALA A 956 -47.27 50.77 -8.52
CA ALA A 956 -48.28 49.69 -8.50
C ALA A 956 -49.34 49.87 -7.38
N PRO A 957 -50.64 49.61 -7.65
CA PRO A 957 -51.69 49.67 -6.63
C PRO A 957 -51.54 48.54 -5.59
N ALA A 958 -50.94 48.84 -4.44
CA ALA A 958 -50.83 47.90 -3.33
C ALA A 958 -52.14 47.85 -2.51
N ALA A 959 -52.79 46.68 -2.46
CA ALA A 959 -53.90 46.46 -1.53
C ALA A 959 -53.33 46.27 -0.10
N ALA A 960 -53.46 47.31 0.73
CA ALA A 960 -52.80 47.37 2.04
C ALA A 960 -53.44 46.51 3.15
N LYS A 961 -54.74 46.14 3.01
CA LYS A 961 -55.47 45.36 4.03
C LYS A 961 -56.50 44.41 3.43
N VAL A 962 -56.04 43.22 3.05
CA VAL A 962 -56.84 42.16 2.43
C VAL A 962 -57.22 41.09 3.47
N THR A 963 -58.48 40.65 3.48
CA THR A 963 -58.96 39.56 4.36
C THR A 963 -59.70 38.44 3.61
N ALA A 964 -59.96 38.63 2.32
CA ALA A 964 -60.52 37.67 1.37
C ALA A 964 -59.82 37.81 0.01
N TRP A 965 -59.98 36.87 -0.93
CA TRP A 965 -59.39 37.00 -2.26
C TRP A 965 -60.19 37.99 -3.13
N ASP A 966 -59.90 39.29 -3.00
CA ASP A 966 -60.63 40.40 -3.65
C ASP A 966 -59.75 41.35 -4.49
N PHE A 967 -58.50 40.96 -4.77
CA PHE A 967 -57.48 41.78 -5.44
C PHE A 967 -57.14 41.35 -6.88
N GLY A 968 -57.93 40.45 -7.48
CA GLY A 968 -57.71 39.94 -8.84
C GLY A 968 -56.77 38.73 -8.92
N ASP A 969 -56.32 38.40 -10.13
CA ASP A 969 -55.38 37.31 -10.39
C ASP A 969 -53.95 37.78 -10.15
N LEU A 970 -53.12 36.92 -9.55
CA LEU A 970 -51.74 37.26 -9.17
C LEU A 970 -50.77 36.90 -10.31
N GLU A 971 -50.27 37.92 -11.01
CA GLU A 971 -49.28 37.76 -12.09
C GLU A 971 -47.94 37.23 -11.58
N GLU A 972 -47.16 36.52 -12.42
CA GLU A 972 -45.85 35.99 -12.00
C GLU A 972 -44.76 37.07 -11.95
N VAL A 973 -44.89 38.10 -12.78
CA VAL A 973 -43.88 39.16 -12.99
C VAL A 973 -44.61 40.46 -13.33
N MET A 974 -44.17 41.57 -12.75
CA MET A 974 -44.69 42.92 -12.98
C MET A 974 -43.56 43.86 -13.46
N GLU A 975 -43.84 44.74 -14.42
CA GLU A 975 -42.93 45.81 -14.83
C GLU A 975 -43.12 47.06 -13.95
N ILE A 976 -42.02 47.62 -13.44
CA ILE A 976 -41.99 48.87 -12.65
C ILE A 976 -41.16 49.91 -13.41
N ARG A 977 -41.71 51.09 -13.68
CA ARG A 977 -41.07 52.13 -14.50
C ARG A 977 -40.56 53.28 -13.63
N ARG A 978 -39.30 53.67 -13.84
CA ARG A 978 -38.70 54.88 -13.24
C ARG A 978 -37.90 55.64 -14.29
N GLY A 979 -38.43 56.76 -14.76
CA GLY A 979 -37.79 57.56 -15.81
C GLY A 979 -37.63 56.75 -17.11
N SER A 980 -36.39 56.61 -17.60
CA SER A 980 -36.06 55.81 -18.80
C SER A 980 -35.72 54.34 -18.50
N GLN A 981 -35.81 53.90 -17.24
CA GLN A 981 -35.50 52.54 -16.81
C GLN A 981 -36.77 51.75 -16.45
N THR A 982 -36.90 50.53 -16.97
CA THR A 982 -37.98 49.59 -16.64
C THR A 982 -37.38 48.43 -15.86
N LEU A 983 -37.81 48.20 -14.62
CA LEU A 983 -37.34 47.16 -13.72
C LEU A 983 -38.37 46.04 -13.58
N ILE A 984 -37.92 44.83 -13.26
CA ILE A 984 -38.80 43.66 -13.07
C ILE A 984 -39.06 43.42 -11.58
N GLY A 985 -40.33 43.27 -11.19
CA GLY A 985 -40.77 42.94 -9.83
C GLY A 985 -41.64 41.68 -9.75
N TYR A 986 -41.71 41.06 -8.58
CA TYR A 986 -42.45 39.82 -8.32
C TYR A 986 -43.49 40.03 -7.21
N PRO A 987 -44.80 39.94 -7.48
CA PRO A 987 -45.82 40.16 -6.46
C PRO A 987 -45.94 39.00 -5.47
N GLY A 988 -46.27 39.31 -4.21
CA GLY A 988 -46.47 38.34 -3.15
C GLY A 988 -47.37 38.87 -2.02
N LEU A 989 -48.01 37.97 -1.28
CA LEU A 989 -48.88 38.33 -0.14
C LEU A 989 -48.05 38.37 1.14
N VAL A 990 -48.14 39.43 1.93
CA VAL A 990 -47.40 39.58 3.20
C VAL A 990 -48.36 39.43 4.37
N ASP A 991 -48.01 38.60 5.36
CA ASP A 991 -48.79 38.44 6.60
C ASP A 991 -48.70 39.72 7.46
N ARG A 992 -49.86 40.33 7.75
CA ARG A 992 -50.02 41.49 8.65
C ARG A 992 -50.75 41.14 9.95
N VAL A 993 -50.77 39.86 10.32
CA VAL A 993 -51.41 39.28 11.52
C VAL A 993 -52.94 39.27 11.47
N ASP A 994 -53.58 40.42 11.28
CA ASP A 994 -55.04 40.56 11.19
C ASP A 994 -55.56 40.60 9.74
N SER A 995 -54.63 40.68 8.78
CA SER A 995 -54.87 40.89 7.36
C SER A 995 -53.64 40.44 6.56
N VAL A 996 -53.71 40.53 5.23
CA VAL A 996 -52.56 40.38 4.33
C VAL A 996 -52.42 41.61 3.43
N SER A 997 -51.21 41.93 2.98
CA SER A 997 -50.97 43.00 1.99
C SER A 997 -50.37 42.43 0.71
N LEU A 998 -50.72 42.99 -0.45
CA LEU A 998 -50.06 42.66 -1.72
C LEU A 998 -48.85 43.58 -1.93
N GLU A 999 -47.66 43.00 -2.04
CA GLU A 999 -46.40 43.73 -2.20
C GLU A 999 -45.56 43.15 -3.34
N VAL A 1000 -44.73 43.99 -3.96
CA VAL A 1000 -43.86 43.62 -5.08
C VAL A 1000 -42.41 43.59 -4.62
N PHE A 1001 -41.72 42.48 -4.90
CA PHE A 1001 -40.36 42.22 -4.46
C PHE A 1001 -39.37 42.28 -5.63
N ASP A 1002 -38.11 42.55 -5.31
CA ASP A 1002 -36.97 42.59 -6.24
C ASP A 1002 -36.43 41.20 -6.62
N SER A 1003 -36.98 40.14 -6.02
CA SER A 1003 -36.54 38.75 -6.16
C SER A 1003 -37.73 37.79 -6.03
N ALA A 1004 -37.80 36.81 -6.93
CA ALA A 1004 -38.82 35.78 -6.93
C ALA A 1004 -38.83 34.94 -5.63
N ASP A 1005 -37.67 34.64 -5.05
CA ASP A 1005 -37.57 33.82 -3.83
C ASP A 1005 -38.15 34.55 -2.61
N LYS A 1006 -37.86 35.85 -2.46
CA LYS A 1006 -38.42 36.68 -1.39
C LYS A 1006 -39.93 36.81 -1.54
N ALA A 1007 -40.42 37.03 -2.76
CA ALA A 1007 -41.85 37.06 -3.05
C ALA A 1007 -42.52 35.74 -2.67
N ARG A 1008 -41.91 34.60 -3.02
CA ARG A 1008 -42.42 33.27 -2.73
C ARG A 1008 -42.49 32.96 -1.23
N GLU A 1009 -41.45 33.31 -0.46
CA GLU A 1009 -41.43 33.11 1.00
C GLU A 1009 -42.49 33.96 1.71
N ALA A 1010 -42.58 35.25 1.36
CA ALA A 1010 -43.61 36.14 1.87
C ALA A 1010 -45.01 35.63 1.51
N HIS A 1011 -45.24 35.35 0.21
CA HIS A 1011 -46.52 34.90 -0.33
C HIS A 1011 -47.04 33.63 0.33
N ARG A 1012 -46.17 32.67 0.67
CA ARG A 1012 -46.56 31.48 1.44
C ARG A 1012 -47.15 31.82 2.81
N ALA A 1013 -46.48 32.71 3.55
CA ALA A 1013 -46.95 33.16 4.86
C ALA A 1013 -48.25 33.98 4.75
N GLY A 1014 -48.35 34.86 3.74
CA GLY A 1014 -49.58 35.60 3.45
C GLY A 1014 -50.75 34.68 3.08
N LEU A 1015 -50.54 33.71 2.19
CA LEU A 1015 -51.58 32.73 1.82
C LEU A 1015 -52.07 31.95 3.04
N ARG A 1016 -51.16 31.48 3.91
CA ARG A 1016 -51.54 30.82 5.16
C ARG A 1016 -52.48 31.69 5.99
N ARG A 1017 -52.09 32.96 6.21
CA ARG A 1017 -52.89 33.92 6.96
C ARG A 1017 -54.26 34.11 6.33
N LEU A 1018 -54.32 34.27 5.01
CA LEU A 1018 -55.57 34.46 4.27
C LEU A 1018 -56.51 33.25 4.43
N PHE A 1019 -55.99 32.02 4.37
CA PHE A 1019 -56.77 30.80 4.68
C PHE A 1019 -57.24 30.75 6.14
N MET A 1020 -56.39 31.13 7.10
CA MET A 1020 -56.77 31.19 8.52
C MET A 1020 -57.87 32.21 8.79
N LEU A 1021 -57.84 33.38 8.13
CA LEU A 1021 -58.89 34.40 8.22
C LEU A 1021 -60.21 33.91 7.63
N GLN A 1022 -60.17 33.18 6.51
CA GLN A 1022 -61.35 32.60 5.85
C GLN A 1022 -61.93 31.38 6.57
N LEU A 1023 -61.10 30.66 7.34
CA LEU A 1023 -61.48 29.49 8.17
C LEU A 1023 -61.38 29.79 9.66
N LYS A 1024 -61.77 31.00 10.07
CA LYS A 1024 -61.63 31.51 11.45
C LYS A 1024 -62.30 30.62 12.51
N GLU A 1025 -63.41 29.96 12.17
CA GLU A 1025 -64.12 29.07 13.10
C GLU A 1025 -63.34 27.78 13.35
N GLN A 1026 -62.80 27.18 12.30
CA GLN A 1026 -61.96 25.98 12.38
C GLN A 1026 -60.65 26.30 13.11
N ALA A 1027 -60.04 27.46 12.86
CA ALA A 1027 -58.87 27.93 13.58
C ALA A 1027 -59.15 28.05 15.09
N ARG A 1028 -60.22 28.75 15.48
CA ARG A 1028 -60.65 28.88 16.89
C ARG A 1028 -61.01 27.53 17.54
N HIS A 1029 -61.59 26.61 16.78
CA HIS A 1029 -61.92 25.27 17.28
C HIS A 1029 -60.66 24.45 17.56
N ILE A 1030 -59.69 24.44 16.64
CA ILE A 1030 -58.39 23.79 16.84
C ILE A 1030 -57.72 24.36 18.09
N GLU A 1031 -57.65 25.68 18.18
CA GLU A 1031 -57.03 26.39 19.31
C GLU A 1031 -57.52 25.97 20.70
N LYS A 1032 -58.79 25.55 20.83
CA LYS A 1032 -59.40 25.11 22.10
C LYS A 1032 -59.30 23.60 22.33
N ASN A 1033 -59.20 22.81 21.28
CA ASN A 1033 -59.38 21.35 21.32
C ASN A 1033 -58.13 20.53 20.92
N LEU A 1034 -56.92 21.09 21.09
CA LEU A 1034 -55.66 20.39 20.84
C LEU A 1034 -55.38 19.34 21.94
N PRO A 1035 -55.24 18.04 21.60
CA PRO A 1035 -55.03 16.98 22.59
C PRO A 1035 -53.65 17.11 23.24
N GLY A 1036 -53.59 16.95 24.57
CA GLY A 1036 -52.31 16.90 25.31
C GLY A 1036 -51.56 18.23 25.46
N LEU A 1037 -52.20 19.37 25.12
CA LEU A 1037 -51.53 20.68 25.07
C LEU A 1037 -50.89 21.11 26.40
N GLN A 1038 -51.53 20.86 27.54
CA GLN A 1038 -50.98 21.21 28.86
C GLN A 1038 -49.68 20.44 29.16
N ALA A 1039 -49.65 19.14 28.91
CA ALA A 1039 -48.46 18.31 29.12
C ALA A 1039 -47.33 18.70 28.15
N MET A 1040 -47.68 18.98 26.89
CA MET A 1040 -46.71 19.47 25.90
C MET A 1040 -46.12 20.82 26.30
N ALA A 1041 -46.94 21.76 26.79
CA ALA A 1041 -46.49 23.08 27.21
C ALA A 1041 -45.41 22.99 28.31
N VAL A 1042 -45.58 22.10 29.29
CA VAL A 1042 -44.59 21.87 30.35
C VAL A 1042 -43.26 21.39 29.77
N GLN A 1043 -43.28 20.44 28.83
CA GLN A 1043 -42.08 19.91 28.18
C GLN A 1043 -41.44 20.88 27.18
N PHE A 1044 -42.22 21.85 26.68
CA PHE A 1044 -41.79 22.87 25.74
C PHE A 1044 -41.14 24.10 26.39
N THR A 1045 -41.24 24.26 27.72
CA THR A 1045 -40.71 25.42 28.47
C THR A 1045 -39.24 25.77 28.18
N ALA A 1046 -38.41 24.77 27.84
CA ALA A 1046 -37.00 24.98 27.49
C ALA A 1046 -36.78 25.53 26.06
N LEU A 1047 -37.83 25.56 25.23
CA LEU A 1047 -37.80 25.91 23.81
C LEU A 1047 -38.61 27.18 23.49
N GLY A 1048 -39.66 27.46 24.26
CA GLY A 1048 -40.54 28.61 24.10
C GLY A 1048 -41.74 28.54 25.04
N ASP A 1049 -42.74 29.38 24.80
CA ASP A 1049 -43.95 29.44 25.64
C ASP A 1049 -45.14 28.65 25.07
N ALA A 1050 -46.21 28.52 25.87
CA ALA A 1050 -47.41 27.77 25.51
C ALA A 1050 -48.21 28.42 24.36
N ALA A 1051 -48.14 29.75 24.21
CA ALA A 1051 -48.81 30.48 23.14
C ALA A 1051 -48.08 30.25 21.81
N GLU A 1052 -46.75 30.27 21.81
CA GLU A 1052 -45.90 29.95 20.66
C GLU A 1052 -46.08 28.49 20.20
N LEU A 1053 -46.17 27.55 21.15
CA LEU A 1053 -46.46 26.14 20.83
C LEU A 1053 -47.81 26.00 20.09
N LYS A 1054 -48.83 26.69 20.60
CA LYS A 1054 -50.18 26.70 20.02
C LYS A 1054 -50.19 27.36 18.63
N GLU A 1055 -49.49 28.48 18.46
CA GLU A 1055 -49.32 29.18 17.18
C GLU A 1055 -48.68 28.26 16.12
N GLN A 1056 -47.62 27.54 16.50
CA GLN A 1056 -46.93 26.62 15.60
C GLN A 1056 -47.77 25.42 15.19
N LEU A 1057 -48.51 24.81 16.13
CA LEU A 1057 -49.42 23.70 15.84
C LEU A 1057 -50.51 24.13 14.85
N LEU A 1058 -51.04 25.34 15.02
CA LEU A 1058 -52.03 25.92 14.13
C LEU A 1058 -51.44 26.19 12.74
N ALA A 1059 -50.28 26.86 12.69
CA ALA A 1059 -49.60 27.18 11.43
C ALA A 1059 -49.24 25.92 10.63
N ALA A 1060 -48.70 24.88 11.28
CA ALA A 1060 -48.36 23.61 10.63
C ALA A 1060 -49.59 22.86 10.11
N ALA A 1061 -50.72 22.92 10.82
CA ALA A 1061 -51.97 22.31 10.37
C ALA A 1061 -52.51 23.01 9.11
N PHE A 1062 -52.48 24.34 9.07
CA PHE A 1062 -52.93 25.11 7.91
C PHE A 1062 -51.98 24.99 6.71
N ASP A 1063 -50.67 24.96 6.93
CA ASP A 1063 -49.68 24.66 5.88
C ASP A 1063 -49.99 23.33 5.21
N ARG A 1064 -50.20 22.27 6.01
CA ARG A 1064 -50.49 20.93 5.48
C ARG A 1064 -51.87 20.83 4.81
N ALA A 1065 -52.85 21.58 5.30
CA ALA A 1065 -54.19 21.57 4.74
C ALA A 1065 -54.31 22.39 3.44
N CYS A 1066 -53.58 23.51 3.33
CA CYS A 1066 -53.86 24.52 2.29
C CYS A 1066 -52.69 24.78 1.32
N LEU A 1067 -51.42 24.58 1.71
CA LEU A 1067 -50.24 25.10 0.98
C LEU A 1067 -49.45 24.04 0.19
N GLN A 1068 -50.13 23.01 -0.32
CA GLN A 1068 -49.54 22.07 -1.28
C GLN A 1068 -49.37 22.75 -2.66
N GLU A 1069 -48.27 22.51 -3.36
CA GLU A 1069 -48.05 23.08 -4.68
C GLU A 1069 -48.91 22.39 -5.76
N PRO A 1070 -49.38 23.13 -6.80
CA PRO A 1070 -49.21 24.56 -7.01
C PRO A 1070 -50.08 25.41 -6.06
N TRP A 1071 -49.59 26.58 -5.67
CA TRP A 1071 -50.33 27.53 -4.82
C TRP A 1071 -51.38 28.30 -5.64
N PRO A 1072 -52.52 28.66 -5.04
CA PRO A 1072 -53.55 29.42 -5.73
C PRO A 1072 -53.01 30.77 -6.22
N ARG A 1073 -53.29 31.08 -7.49
CA ARG A 1073 -53.02 32.40 -8.10
C ARG A 1073 -54.29 33.10 -8.57
N THR A 1074 -55.41 32.38 -8.58
CA THR A 1074 -56.73 32.91 -8.91
C THR A 1074 -57.71 32.69 -7.75
N ARG A 1075 -58.79 33.47 -7.74
CA ARG A 1075 -59.85 33.34 -6.74
C ARG A 1075 -60.46 31.93 -6.72
N ALA A 1076 -60.70 31.35 -7.89
CA ALA A 1076 -61.32 30.02 -8.02
C ALA A 1076 -60.44 28.91 -7.43
N GLU A 1077 -59.12 28.99 -7.62
CA GLU A 1077 -58.17 28.04 -7.03
C GLU A 1077 -58.11 28.16 -5.51
N PHE A 1078 -58.17 29.40 -5.00
CA PHE A 1078 -58.14 29.67 -3.56
C PHE A 1078 -59.41 29.13 -2.89
N ASP A 1079 -60.59 29.43 -3.44
CA ASP A 1079 -61.87 28.98 -2.92
C ASP A 1079 -61.95 27.44 -2.88
N ARG A 1080 -61.54 26.76 -3.96
CA ARG A 1080 -61.46 25.29 -4.00
C ARG A 1080 -60.57 24.74 -2.88
N ARG A 1081 -59.36 25.31 -2.71
CA ARG A 1081 -58.41 24.86 -1.70
C ARG A 1081 -58.90 25.12 -0.27
N ARG A 1082 -59.60 26.24 -0.04
CA ARG A 1082 -60.25 26.57 1.25
C ARG A 1082 -61.28 25.51 1.62
N ASP A 1083 -62.12 25.12 0.68
CA ASP A 1083 -63.22 24.19 0.94
C ASP A 1083 -62.71 22.75 1.17
N GLU A 1084 -61.68 22.32 0.44
CA GLU A 1084 -60.97 21.06 0.68
C GLU A 1084 -60.27 21.02 2.05
N ALA A 1085 -59.68 22.14 2.48
CA ALA A 1085 -58.99 22.27 3.76
C ALA A 1085 -59.98 22.27 4.94
N ARG A 1086 -61.16 22.88 4.77
CA ARG A 1086 -62.19 23.03 5.81
C ARG A 1086 -62.56 21.69 6.46
N SER A 1087 -62.65 20.62 5.68
CA SER A 1087 -63.06 19.28 6.17
C SER A 1087 -61.94 18.49 6.86
N ARG A 1088 -60.66 18.84 6.63
CA ARG A 1088 -59.50 18.04 7.09
C ARG A 1088 -58.59 18.74 8.11
N VAL A 1089 -58.60 20.08 8.19
CA VAL A 1089 -57.63 20.86 8.98
C VAL A 1089 -57.65 20.51 10.48
N THR A 1090 -58.83 20.19 11.04
CA THR A 1090 -58.94 19.79 12.46
C THR A 1090 -58.31 18.41 12.73
N LEU A 1091 -58.51 17.43 11.84
CA LEU A 1091 -57.91 16.11 11.98
C LEU A 1091 -56.38 16.19 11.85
N LEU A 1092 -55.88 16.98 10.90
CA LEU A 1092 -54.45 17.23 10.72
C LEU A 1092 -53.84 17.91 11.95
N ALA A 1093 -54.53 18.86 12.57
CA ALA A 1093 -54.06 19.51 13.79
C ALA A 1093 -53.93 18.51 14.96
N GLN A 1094 -54.89 17.59 15.12
CA GLN A 1094 -54.81 16.53 16.15
C GLN A 1094 -53.64 15.56 15.89
N GLU A 1095 -53.41 15.17 14.64
CA GLU A 1095 -52.29 14.32 14.23
C GLU A 1095 -50.94 14.98 14.54
N ILE A 1096 -50.78 16.26 14.18
CA ILE A 1096 -49.56 17.04 14.46
C ILE A 1096 -49.36 17.21 15.97
N ALA A 1097 -50.42 17.46 16.74
CA ALA A 1097 -50.34 17.57 18.20
C ALA A 1097 -49.85 16.28 18.87
N ARG A 1098 -50.35 15.10 18.46
CA ARG A 1098 -49.87 13.81 18.98
C ARG A 1098 -48.39 13.58 18.67
N LEU A 1099 -47.96 13.92 17.45
CA LEU A 1099 -46.56 13.83 17.05
C LEU A 1099 -45.68 14.78 17.86
N ALA A 1100 -46.10 16.04 18.02
CA ALA A 1100 -45.39 17.02 18.84
C ALA A 1100 -45.23 16.54 20.29
N GLY A 1101 -46.28 15.97 20.89
CA GLY A 1101 -46.22 15.40 22.23
C GLY A 1101 -45.23 14.24 22.35
N THR A 1102 -45.16 13.39 21.32
CA THR A 1102 -44.16 12.31 21.26
C THR A 1102 -42.74 12.88 21.17
N ILE A 1103 -42.51 13.90 20.33
CA ILE A 1103 -41.21 14.55 20.18
C ILE A 1103 -40.75 15.17 21.50
N LEU A 1104 -41.64 15.89 22.19
CA LEU A 1104 -41.33 16.56 23.45
C LEU A 1104 -41.07 15.58 24.59
N ALA A 1105 -41.77 14.44 24.63
CA ALA A 1105 -41.50 13.38 25.59
C ALA A 1105 -40.12 12.75 25.40
N GLU A 1106 -39.73 12.43 24.16
CA GLU A 1106 -38.40 11.90 23.84
C GLU A 1106 -37.28 12.92 24.13
N HIS A 1107 -37.55 14.21 23.87
CA HIS A 1107 -36.63 15.30 24.23
C HIS A 1107 -36.41 15.36 25.74
N ALA A 1108 -37.48 15.34 26.54
CA ALA A 1108 -37.39 15.37 28.00
C ALA A 1108 -36.62 14.15 28.56
N ALA A 1109 -36.83 12.95 27.98
CA ALA A 1109 -36.09 11.75 28.35
C ALA A 1109 -34.59 11.86 28.04
N LEU A 1110 -34.24 12.41 26.86
CA LEU A 1110 -32.85 12.63 26.45
C LEU A 1110 -32.14 13.67 27.34
N GLN A 1111 -32.82 14.76 27.71
CA GLN A 1111 -32.26 15.78 28.60
C GLN A 1111 -31.86 15.21 29.97
N LYS A 1112 -32.68 14.31 30.54
CA LYS A 1112 -32.34 13.62 31.80
C LYS A 1112 -31.05 12.79 31.67
N LYS A 1113 -30.88 12.05 30.56
CA LYS A 1113 -29.66 11.26 30.30
C LYS A 1113 -28.42 12.14 30.12
N LEU A 1114 -28.57 13.27 29.41
CA LEU A 1114 -27.49 14.25 29.24
C LEU A 1114 -27.04 14.85 30.58
N GLN A 1115 -27.97 15.16 31.47
CA GLN A 1115 -27.63 15.65 32.82
C GLN A 1115 -26.83 14.62 33.62
N GLN A 1116 -27.13 13.33 33.48
CA GLN A 1116 -26.43 12.24 34.18
C GLN A 1116 -25.02 11.98 33.64
N LEU A 1117 -24.82 12.07 32.32
CA LEU A 1117 -23.57 11.66 31.66
C LEU A 1117 -22.61 12.81 31.35
N SER A 1118 -23.08 14.07 31.37
CA SER A 1118 -22.28 15.25 30.96
C SER A 1118 -20.98 15.44 31.74
N LYS A 1119 -20.92 15.02 33.01
CA LYS A 1119 -19.70 15.08 33.83
C LYS A 1119 -18.65 14.04 33.43
N ALA A 1120 -19.09 12.83 33.06
CA ALA A 1120 -18.18 11.73 32.71
C ALA A 1120 -17.72 11.79 31.25
N PHE A 1121 -18.58 12.28 30.35
CA PHE A 1121 -18.32 12.35 28.91
C PHE A 1121 -18.71 13.73 28.36
N PRO A 1122 -17.95 14.79 28.68
CA PRO A 1122 -18.33 16.16 28.34
C PRO A 1122 -18.42 16.40 26.82
N GLU A 1123 -17.46 15.90 26.04
CA GLU A 1123 -17.41 16.12 24.59
C GLU A 1123 -18.55 15.42 23.82
N PRO A 1124 -18.83 14.11 24.00
CA PRO A 1124 -19.98 13.47 23.34
C PRO A 1124 -21.33 14.05 23.79
N CYS A 1125 -21.48 14.40 25.08
CA CYS A 1125 -22.71 15.01 25.58
C CYS A 1125 -22.92 16.40 24.99
N ARG A 1126 -21.85 17.19 24.81
CA ARG A 1126 -21.90 18.49 24.13
C ARG A 1126 -22.33 18.37 22.67
N ASP A 1127 -21.77 17.41 21.91
CA ASP A 1127 -22.23 17.18 20.52
C ASP A 1127 -23.72 16.82 20.47
N VAL A 1128 -24.19 15.95 21.36
CA VAL A 1128 -25.62 15.58 21.40
C VAL A 1128 -26.49 16.77 21.79
N GLN A 1129 -26.07 17.61 22.74
CA GLN A 1129 -26.77 18.85 23.10
C GLN A 1129 -26.85 19.83 21.92
N GLU A 1130 -25.73 20.08 21.24
CA GLU A 1130 -25.68 20.95 20.06
C GLU A 1130 -26.48 20.40 18.89
N TYR A 1131 -26.54 19.08 18.74
CA TYR A 1131 -27.38 18.42 17.74
C TYR A 1131 -28.87 18.62 18.03
N VAL A 1132 -29.29 18.36 19.26
CA VAL A 1132 -30.70 18.48 19.68
C VAL A 1132 -31.18 19.93 19.59
N SER A 1133 -30.36 20.90 19.96
CA SER A 1133 -30.72 22.33 19.86
C SER A 1133 -30.91 22.80 18.41
N ARG A 1134 -30.19 22.20 17.45
CA ARG A 1134 -30.42 22.45 16.01
C ARG A 1134 -31.69 21.78 15.48
N LEU A 1135 -32.03 20.60 15.99
CA LEU A 1135 -33.23 19.86 15.57
C LEU A 1135 -34.50 20.52 16.14
N LEU A 1136 -34.48 20.87 17.42
CA LEU A 1136 -35.58 21.45 18.18
C LEU A 1136 -35.34 22.94 18.44
N SER A 1137 -35.39 23.75 17.38
CA SER A 1137 -35.43 25.21 17.53
C SER A 1137 -36.76 25.68 18.15
N GLY A 1138 -36.82 26.88 18.74
CA GLY A 1138 -38.05 27.39 19.36
C GLY A 1138 -39.29 27.40 18.46
N ARG A 1139 -39.13 27.40 17.12
CA ARG A 1139 -40.24 27.27 16.15
C ARG A 1139 -40.20 26.00 15.27
N PHE A 1140 -39.69 24.89 15.79
CA PHE A 1140 -39.42 23.69 14.98
C PHE A 1140 -40.65 23.02 14.37
N ILE A 1141 -41.84 23.15 14.99
CA ILE A 1141 -43.07 22.49 14.52
C ILE A 1141 -43.58 23.18 13.25
N GLU A 1142 -43.53 24.51 13.21
CA GLU A 1142 -43.95 25.29 12.05
C GLU A 1142 -42.89 25.27 10.94
N ARG A 1143 -41.61 25.38 11.30
CA ARG A 1143 -40.53 25.54 10.31
C ARG A 1143 -40.10 24.25 9.62
N THR A 1144 -40.50 23.09 10.14
CA THR A 1144 -40.09 21.79 9.60
C THR A 1144 -41.24 21.17 8.80
N PRO A 1145 -41.04 20.82 7.52
CA PRO A 1145 -42.03 20.07 6.74
C PRO A 1145 -42.46 18.80 7.47
N TYR A 1146 -43.76 18.48 7.40
CA TYR A 1146 -44.34 17.38 8.18
C TYR A 1146 -43.65 16.02 7.91
N GLU A 1147 -43.27 15.78 6.65
CA GLU A 1147 -42.58 14.58 6.18
C GLU A 1147 -41.24 14.38 6.87
N ARG A 1148 -40.61 15.46 7.34
CA ARG A 1148 -39.36 15.45 8.12
C ARG A 1148 -39.64 15.43 9.62
N LEU A 1149 -40.62 16.20 10.08
CA LEU A 1149 -41.02 16.28 11.49
C LEU A 1149 -41.39 14.91 12.06
N ARG A 1150 -42.06 14.04 11.29
CA ARG A 1150 -42.42 12.67 11.72
C ARG A 1150 -41.22 11.78 12.10
N HIS A 1151 -40.01 12.11 11.66
CA HIS A 1151 -38.79 11.36 11.96
C HIS A 1151 -38.09 11.81 13.25
N PHE A 1152 -38.48 12.94 13.82
CA PHE A 1152 -37.83 13.51 15.01
C PHE A 1152 -37.86 12.56 16.24
N PRO A 1153 -38.95 11.83 16.55
CA PRO A 1153 -38.93 10.86 17.65
C PRO A 1153 -37.84 9.81 17.47
N ARG A 1154 -37.66 9.29 16.25
CA ARG A 1154 -36.63 8.29 15.94
C ARG A 1154 -35.23 8.87 16.10
N TYR A 1155 -35.02 10.10 15.66
CA TYR A 1155 -33.75 10.80 15.77
C TYR A 1155 -33.35 11.09 17.23
N LEU A 1156 -34.30 11.46 18.07
CA LEU A 1156 -34.07 11.67 19.51
C LEU A 1156 -33.79 10.33 20.22
N LYS A 1157 -34.52 9.25 19.87
CA LYS A 1157 -34.22 7.90 20.36
C LYS A 1157 -32.82 7.43 19.98
N ALA A 1158 -32.40 7.68 18.74
CA ALA A 1158 -31.05 7.34 18.28
C ALA A 1158 -29.95 8.05 19.09
N ALA A 1159 -30.16 9.33 19.42
CA ALA A 1159 -29.26 10.07 20.31
C ALA A 1159 -29.24 9.48 21.73
N GLY A 1160 -30.39 9.06 22.25
CA GLY A 1160 -30.48 8.35 23.53
C GLY A 1160 -29.70 7.04 23.54
N LEU A 1161 -29.86 6.21 22.51
CA LEU A 1161 -29.13 4.94 22.36
C LEU A 1161 -27.63 5.14 22.20
N ARG A 1162 -27.20 6.22 21.53
CA ARG A 1162 -25.77 6.59 21.48
C ARG A 1162 -25.22 6.79 22.89
N LEU A 1163 -25.93 7.56 23.73
CA LEU A 1163 -25.50 7.82 25.11
C LEU A 1163 -25.49 6.55 25.97
N ASP A 1164 -26.44 5.63 25.75
CA ASP A 1164 -26.45 4.34 26.44
C ASP A 1164 -25.23 3.48 26.05
N LYS A 1165 -24.91 3.41 24.75
CA LYS A 1165 -23.75 2.66 24.22
C LYS A 1165 -22.40 3.32 24.56
N LEU A 1166 -22.36 4.65 24.62
CA LEU A 1166 -21.19 5.43 25.03
C LEU A 1166 -20.71 5.03 26.43
N ARG A 1167 -21.65 4.79 27.35
CA ARG A 1167 -21.31 4.34 28.71
C ARG A 1167 -20.59 2.97 28.71
N ALA A 1168 -20.93 2.09 27.76
CA ALA A 1168 -20.34 0.76 27.66
C ALA A 1168 -19.04 0.73 26.86
N ASP A 1169 -18.93 1.51 25.78
CA ASP A 1169 -17.76 1.54 24.89
C ASP A 1169 -17.45 2.95 24.35
N PRO A 1170 -16.69 3.77 25.11
CA PRO A 1170 -16.32 5.12 24.69
C PRO A 1170 -15.40 5.16 23.46
N GLN A 1171 -14.57 4.14 23.25
CA GLN A 1171 -13.62 4.10 22.13
C GLN A 1171 -14.35 3.88 20.80
N ARG A 1172 -15.42 3.07 20.79
CA ARG A 1172 -16.27 2.89 19.63
C ARG A 1172 -17.04 4.16 19.26
N ASP A 1173 -17.59 4.89 20.22
CA ASP A 1173 -18.23 6.19 19.95
C ASP A 1173 -17.24 7.16 19.31
N ALA A 1174 -16.03 7.29 19.88
CA ALA A 1174 -14.98 8.16 19.34
C ALA A 1174 -14.62 7.81 17.88
N ARG A 1175 -14.50 6.52 17.54
CA ARG A 1175 -14.21 6.07 16.16
C ARG A 1175 -15.35 6.43 15.19
N LEU A 1176 -16.59 6.12 15.56
CA LEU A 1176 -17.76 6.39 14.72
C LEU A 1176 -18.00 7.90 14.55
N PHE A 1177 -17.75 8.69 15.61
CA PHE A 1177 -17.83 10.13 15.55
C PHE A 1177 -16.75 10.74 14.65
N ALA A 1178 -15.54 10.18 14.63
CA ALA A 1178 -14.47 10.63 13.71
C ALA A 1178 -14.83 10.45 12.23
N GLU A 1179 -15.70 9.49 11.89
CA GLU A 1179 -16.23 9.33 10.53
C GLU A 1179 -17.33 10.37 10.19
N PHE A 1180 -18.13 10.76 11.18
CA PHE A 1180 -19.23 11.73 11.03
C PHE A 1180 -18.75 13.19 11.01
N ALA A 1181 -17.86 13.55 11.93
CA ALA A 1181 -17.47 14.93 12.23
C ALA A 1181 -16.97 15.72 11.00
N PRO A 1182 -16.14 15.16 10.08
CA PRO A 1182 -15.70 15.90 8.90
C PRO A 1182 -16.84 16.29 7.95
N LEU A 1183 -17.89 15.46 7.83
CA LEU A 1183 -19.04 15.74 6.97
C LEU A 1183 -19.93 16.83 7.57
N ALA A 1184 -20.17 16.75 8.88
CA ALA A 1184 -20.94 17.77 9.61
C ALA A 1184 -20.25 19.13 9.62
N ALA A 1185 -18.93 19.16 9.84
CA ALA A 1185 -18.14 20.40 9.85
C ALA A 1185 -18.07 21.09 8.48
N ARG A 1186 -18.21 20.34 7.38
CA ARG A 1186 -18.31 20.93 6.03
C ARG A 1186 -19.68 21.59 5.83
N TRP A 1187 -20.76 20.89 6.20
CA TRP A 1187 -22.11 21.43 6.16
C TRP A 1187 -22.28 22.70 7.00
N GLN A 1188 -21.76 22.69 8.24
CA GLN A 1188 -21.82 23.86 9.11
C GLN A 1188 -21.09 25.08 8.54
N ARG A 1189 -19.94 24.88 7.88
CA ARG A 1189 -19.18 25.98 7.24
C ARG A 1189 -19.92 26.60 6.06
N ASP A 1190 -20.55 25.79 5.21
CA ASP A 1190 -21.30 26.30 4.06
C ASP A 1190 -22.68 26.85 4.46
N GLN A 1191 -23.32 26.30 5.51
CA GLN A 1191 -24.52 26.89 6.12
C GLN A 1191 -24.24 28.31 6.66
N ALA A 1192 -23.11 28.50 7.35
CA ALA A 1192 -22.70 29.82 7.85
C ALA A 1192 -22.41 30.84 6.71
N ARG A 1193 -22.04 30.35 5.52
CA ARG A 1193 -21.89 31.17 4.31
C ARG A 1193 -23.24 31.51 3.68
N GLN A 1194 -24.18 30.55 3.62
CA GLN A 1194 -25.52 30.76 3.06
C GLN A 1194 -26.44 31.61 3.94
N LEU A 1195 -26.24 31.67 5.26
CA LEU A 1195 -26.95 32.62 6.14
C LEU A 1195 -26.72 34.10 5.75
N LYS A 1196 -25.72 34.39 4.91
CA LYS A 1196 -25.43 35.71 4.35
C LYS A 1196 -25.93 35.89 2.90
N SER A 1197 -26.50 34.86 2.29
CA SER A 1197 -27.01 34.85 0.91
C SER A 1197 -28.53 34.71 0.90
N THR A 1198 -29.22 35.38 -0.02
CA THR A 1198 -30.69 35.28 -0.17
C THR A 1198 -31.18 34.01 -0.86
N SER A 1199 -30.28 33.18 -1.42
CA SER A 1199 -30.63 31.94 -2.14
C SER A 1199 -30.30 30.70 -1.31
N ARG A 1200 -31.31 29.88 -0.96
CA ARG A 1200 -31.14 28.58 -0.29
C ARG A 1200 -30.95 27.47 -1.34
N ASP A 1201 -29.93 26.64 -1.18
CA ASP A 1201 -29.70 25.50 -2.07
C ASP A 1201 -30.48 24.24 -1.60
N PRO A 1202 -31.44 23.73 -2.40
CA PRO A 1202 -32.20 22.53 -2.05
C PRO A 1202 -31.34 21.28 -1.83
N GLN A 1203 -30.18 21.18 -2.48
CA GLN A 1203 -29.29 20.03 -2.31
C GLN A 1203 -28.56 20.05 -0.97
N LEU A 1204 -28.21 21.24 -0.46
CA LEU A 1204 -27.68 21.41 0.90
C LEU A 1204 -28.71 21.05 1.97
N GLU A 1205 -29.98 21.38 1.73
CA GLU A 1205 -31.07 20.98 2.62
C GLU A 1205 -31.27 19.45 2.60
N GLN A 1206 -31.21 18.82 1.42
CA GLN A 1206 -31.25 17.36 1.33
C GLN A 1206 -30.05 16.70 2.03
N PHE A 1207 -28.86 17.28 1.90
CA PHE A 1207 -27.65 16.80 2.57
C PHE A 1207 -27.78 16.86 4.08
N ARG A 1208 -28.31 17.96 4.62
CA ARG A 1208 -28.61 18.12 6.05
C ARG A 1208 -29.46 16.96 6.55
N TRP A 1209 -30.51 16.58 5.84
CA TRP A 1209 -31.39 15.49 6.27
C TRP A 1209 -30.72 14.12 6.21
N LEU A 1210 -29.81 13.90 5.26
CA LEU A 1210 -29.02 12.67 5.19
C LEU A 1210 -27.96 12.58 6.29
N LEU A 1211 -27.46 13.70 6.83
CA LEU A 1211 -26.61 13.67 8.03
C LEU A 1211 -27.36 13.09 9.24
N GLU A 1212 -28.66 13.38 9.37
CA GLU A 1212 -29.48 12.81 10.46
C GLU A 1212 -29.65 11.30 10.30
N GLU A 1213 -29.85 10.82 9.07
CA GLU A 1213 -29.89 9.39 8.77
C GLU A 1213 -28.53 8.73 9.05
N LEU A 1214 -27.40 9.42 8.77
CA LEU A 1214 -26.07 8.89 9.06
C LEU A 1214 -25.84 8.76 10.57
N ARG A 1215 -26.32 9.70 11.38
CA ARG A 1215 -26.27 9.57 12.85
C ARG A 1215 -27.01 8.31 13.32
N VAL A 1216 -28.20 8.02 12.75
CA VAL A 1216 -28.92 6.78 13.05
C VAL A 1216 -28.12 5.56 12.59
N GLN A 1217 -27.57 5.57 11.38
CA GLN A 1217 -26.78 4.45 10.83
C GLN A 1217 -25.50 4.16 11.62
N LEU A 1218 -24.85 5.18 12.19
CA LEU A 1218 -23.62 4.99 12.95
C LEU A 1218 -23.91 4.56 14.38
N PHE A 1219 -24.83 5.23 15.06
CA PHE A 1219 -25.00 5.08 16.52
C PHE A 1219 -26.20 4.20 16.94
N ALA A 1220 -27.19 4.01 16.07
CA ALA A 1220 -28.44 3.33 16.41
C ALA A 1220 -29.00 2.48 15.24
N GLN A 1221 -28.17 1.58 14.68
CA GLN A 1221 -28.53 0.74 13.52
C GLN A 1221 -29.84 -0.03 13.69
N GLU A 1222 -30.16 -0.45 14.92
CA GLU A 1222 -31.40 -1.15 15.26
C GLU A 1222 -32.69 -0.35 14.94
N LEU A 1223 -32.61 0.99 14.89
CA LEU A 1223 -33.77 1.84 14.57
C LEU A 1223 -34.08 1.95 13.08
N LYS A 1224 -33.17 1.47 12.21
CA LYS A 1224 -33.20 1.55 10.74
C LYS A 1224 -33.30 2.98 10.17
N THR A 1225 -32.64 3.21 9.04
CA THR A 1225 -32.68 4.49 8.32
C THR A 1225 -33.88 4.58 7.37
N SER A 1226 -34.38 5.79 7.11
CA SER A 1226 -35.53 5.99 6.20
C SER A 1226 -35.11 5.91 4.73
N VAL A 1227 -33.83 6.17 4.48
CA VAL A 1227 -33.17 6.09 3.19
C VAL A 1227 -31.77 5.51 3.37
N PRO A 1228 -31.25 4.70 2.42
CA PRO A 1228 -29.91 4.14 2.55
C PRO A 1228 -28.85 5.24 2.55
N VAL A 1229 -28.02 5.29 3.59
CA VAL A 1229 -26.98 6.32 3.77
C VAL A 1229 -25.67 5.71 4.24
N SER A 1230 -24.56 6.30 3.80
CA SER A 1230 -23.21 5.95 4.25
C SER A 1230 -22.28 7.14 4.13
N VAL A 1231 -21.15 7.11 4.85
CA VAL A 1231 -20.10 8.14 4.78
C VAL A 1231 -19.66 8.36 3.33
N LYS A 1232 -19.53 7.28 2.54
CA LYS A 1232 -19.16 7.34 1.12
C LYS A 1232 -20.23 8.02 0.25
N ARG A 1233 -21.52 7.71 0.50
CA ARG A 1233 -22.64 8.30 -0.25
C ARG A 1233 -22.78 9.79 0.03
N LEU A 1234 -22.70 10.19 1.30
CA LEU A 1234 -22.69 11.60 1.71
C LEU A 1234 -21.44 12.31 1.17
N SER A 1235 -20.25 11.73 1.27
CA SER A 1235 -19.04 12.34 0.70
C SER A 1235 -19.17 12.64 -0.80
N LYS A 1236 -19.77 11.72 -1.56
CA LYS A 1236 -20.05 11.90 -2.99
C LYS A 1236 -21.12 12.96 -3.26
N MET A 1237 -22.17 12.99 -2.44
CA MET A 1237 -23.21 14.02 -2.54
C MET A 1237 -22.66 15.41 -2.20
N TRP A 1238 -21.82 15.53 -1.16
CA TRP A 1238 -21.15 16.78 -0.81
C TRP A 1238 -20.25 17.29 -1.94
N GLN A 1239 -19.51 16.38 -2.59
CA GLN A 1239 -18.74 16.69 -3.79
C GLN A 1239 -19.62 17.10 -4.97
N THR A 1240 -20.91 16.77 -4.97
CA THR A 1240 -21.86 17.20 -6.01
C THR A 1240 -22.48 18.55 -5.68
N ILE A 1241 -22.59 18.90 -4.40
CA ILE A 1241 -23.11 20.19 -3.92
C ILE A 1241 -22.07 21.31 -4.01
N GLN A 1242 -20.79 20.98 -3.88
CA GLN A 1242 -19.69 21.95 -4.08
C GLN A 1242 -19.38 22.21 -5.57
N ARG A 1243 -20.11 21.56 -6.47
CA ARG A 1243 -20.04 21.73 -7.94
C ARG A 1243 -21.18 22.60 -8.41
#